data_AF-A0A4T0NBB3-F1
#
_entry.id   AF-A0A4T0NBB3-F1
#
_cell.length_a   1.000
_cell.length_b   1.000
_cell.length_c   1.000
_cell.angle_alpha   90.00
_cell.angle_beta   90.00
_cell.angle_gamma   90.00
#
_symmetry.space_group_name_H-M   'P 1'
#
loop_
_entity.id
_entity.type
_entity.pdbx_description
1 polymer ?
#
loop_
_entity_poly.entity_id
_entity_poly.type
_entity_poly.pdbx_seq_one_letter_code
_entity_poly.pdbx_strand_id
1 'polypeptide(L)'
;MFLNKFYQPIQLNQQNNLINPFWQEQLVRAEAIRSSSSPHHRARAAALAQRGQQSSAIAILDPSRRMSTPKQNSASLNQVSPTTPNAHPSASNVPSNSSDKLSSNSSWMALDLGGMQLKSLSPSLFTYQFITNLFINHNNLTFIPPEIYKLNQLVLLDLSGNNLSSLPAELGLLSRLRELLLFDNNLVSIPSELGTLYQLEFLGIDGNPLAESFRQLIQKEGTPALIAYLRDSCPVSTGPPEREWLAMETDLPSPKEDDPPPETFSLLCYNILCDKYATSQMYGYTPSWALNWDYRKEILLQEIMGFSADIVCLQEVDIEQYEDFFLNQLSQHDYRGVYSQKSRAKTMSENEKKRVDGCATFFKASKYQLIESEVIEFSQVALQRSDFAKTEDMFNRVLTKDNIANVALLENIESGTRLIVANVHIHWNPEFRDVKLVQVAILMDEIEKISKRFSTLPPKLNVQSGKKGPVYTDMSKIPLIVCGDFNSVPNSGVYEFLGKGYVDRNHEDFMEHQYGAFTTEGMRHKFALKSSYANIGELPMTNYIPGFEEVIDYVWYTQNTLSVIGLLGEVDQSYLNKIVGFPNVHFPSDHLSLFTEFRLRPPSHITDVSRQNNLDDLESAKLWRGIFYCFWMSDKPLVQQKLAWDLSNILLEIPDVDNCWNFYKGFWDELIREWSGLDRYRLDKYYMLIRKFLQAAIKVCVNDNFNSLDTFNSILLNPRGASPLAYEDHRVPASLTYHMSDIFTDELNKALADTDESYEIPLAQLLKPWSQLLAHTRNNVAYKRVFEGVITKLIDEDDEDIENIRKCVNLKEARKLISNILFEEASKSSANPTNRRKLYEFVDELRMEDD
;
A
#
# COMPACT_ATOMS: atom_id res chain seq x y z
N MET A 1 78.02 -65.99 -7.93
CA MET A 1 78.78 -65.02 -7.11
C MET A 1 78.99 -63.79 -7.98
N PHE A 2 77.98 -62.93 -8.20
CA PHE A 2 77.17 -62.16 -7.25
C PHE A 2 78.01 -61.17 -6.44
N LEU A 3 77.52 -59.92 -6.40
CA LEU A 3 77.82 -58.80 -5.49
C LEU A 3 79.11 -58.02 -5.84
N ASN A 4 79.15 -56.71 -6.14
CA ASN A 4 78.29 -55.59 -5.75
C ASN A 4 78.35 -54.46 -6.81
N LYS A 5 77.30 -54.37 -7.65
CA LYS A 5 76.80 -53.12 -8.22
C LYS A 5 75.35 -52.99 -7.71
N PHE A 6 74.89 -51.76 -7.47
CA PHE A 6 73.63 -51.35 -6.83
C PHE A 6 73.71 -51.22 -5.30
N TYR A 7 73.92 -49.99 -4.82
CA TYR A 7 73.18 -49.36 -3.73
C TYR A 7 73.69 -47.91 -3.57
N GLN A 8 72.95 -46.92 -4.06
CA GLN A 8 72.59 -45.73 -3.27
C GLN A 8 71.44 -44.96 -3.97
N PRO A 9 70.45 -44.47 -3.20
CA PRO A 9 69.12 -44.15 -3.69
C PRO A 9 69.00 -42.71 -4.20
N ILE A 10 68.09 -42.55 -5.15
CA ILE A 10 67.56 -41.30 -5.69
C ILE A 10 67.11 -40.40 -4.52
N GLN A 11 67.68 -39.20 -4.44
CA GLN A 11 67.17 -38.11 -3.60
C GLN A 11 65.75 -37.78 -4.06
N LEU A 12 64.74 -38.14 -3.26
CA LEU A 12 63.43 -37.50 -3.33
C LEU A 12 63.62 -36.03 -2.97
N ASN A 13 63.46 -35.16 -3.96
CA ASN A 13 63.32 -33.72 -3.75
C ASN A 13 62.13 -33.47 -2.81
N GLN A 14 62.44 -33.02 -1.60
CA GLN A 14 61.50 -32.33 -0.72
C GLN A 14 61.10 -31.00 -1.39
N GLN A 15 60.04 -31.00 -2.19
CA GLN A 15 59.29 -29.79 -2.50
C GLN A 15 58.41 -29.46 -1.29
N ASN A 16 58.96 -28.66 -0.38
CA ASN A 16 58.16 -27.88 0.56
C ASN A 16 57.35 -26.85 -0.24
N ASN A 17 56.15 -27.23 -0.69
CA ASN A 17 55.14 -26.26 -1.09
C ASN A 17 54.65 -25.57 0.20
N LEU A 18 54.97 -24.28 0.35
CA LEU A 18 54.32 -23.40 1.31
C LEU A 18 52.80 -23.49 1.08
N ILE A 19 52.09 -24.18 1.96
CA ILE A 19 50.63 -24.33 1.88
C ILE A 19 50.03 -22.93 2.06
N ASN A 20 49.26 -22.46 1.07
CA ASN A 20 48.56 -21.18 1.14
C ASN A 20 47.59 -21.17 2.35
N PRO A 21 47.44 -20.06 3.10
CA PRO A 21 46.52 -19.94 4.23
C PRO A 21 45.10 -20.45 3.95
N PHE A 22 44.54 -20.21 2.76
CA PHE A 22 43.18 -20.69 2.40
C PHE A 22 43.07 -22.21 2.42
N TRP A 23 44.08 -22.90 1.88
CA TRP A 23 44.08 -24.37 1.86
C TRP A 23 44.52 -24.98 3.20
N GLN A 24 45.30 -24.24 3.99
CA GLN A 24 45.59 -24.64 5.36
C GLN A 24 44.32 -24.60 6.22
N GLU A 25 43.48 -23.57 6.09
CA GLU A 25 42.19 -23.49 6.76
C GLU A 25 41.26 -24.66 6.38
N GLN A 26 41.19 -25.00 5.09
CA GLN A 26 40.53 -26.21 4.58
C GLN A 26 40.95 -27.48 5.33
N LEU A 27 42.25 -27.75 5.42
CA LEU A 27 42.77 -28.95 6.08
C LEU A 27 42.47 -28.98 7.58
N VAL A 28 42.57 -27.83 8.25
CA VAL A 28 42.27 -27.71 9.69
C VAL A 28 40.79 -27.96 9.96
N ARG A 29 39.88 -27.36 9.17
CA ARG A 29 38.44 -27.57 9.32
C ARG A 29 38.04 -29.00 8.98
N ALA A 30 38.62 -29.60 7.92
CA ALA A 30 38.41 -31.00 7.56
C ALA A 30 38.80 -31.95 8.71
N GLU A 31 39.99 -31.77 9.30
CA GLU A 31 40.45 -32.61 10.41
C GLU A 31 39.56 -32.48 11.66
N ALA A 32 39.14 -31.25 11.99
CA ALA A 32 38.19 -31.02 13.09
C ALA A 32 36.88 -31.77 12.85
N ILE A 33 36.36 -31.76 11.61
CA ILE A 33 35.12 -32.46 11.28
C ILE A 33 35.31 -33.97 11.31
N ARG A 34 36.39 -34.52 10.77
CA ARG A 34 36.74 -35.96 10.85
C ARG A 34 36.76 -36.48 12.29
N SER A 35 37.21 -35.64 13.23
CA SER A 35 37.21 -35.96 14.67
C SER A 35 35.83 -35.90 15.34
N SER A 36 34.80 -35.35 14.68
CA SER A 36 33.48 -35.06 15.24
C SER A 36 32.37 -36.09 14.88
N SER A 37 32.72 -37.35 14.63
CA SER A 37 31.80 -38.39 14.09
C SER A 37 30.75 -38.94 15.06
N SER A 38 30.82 -38.56 16.33
CA SER A 38 29.91 -39.06 17.36
C SER A 38 28.49 -38.46 17.21
N PRO A 39 27.40 -39.20 17.52
CA PRO A 39 26.02 -38.72 17.31
C PRO A 39 25.72 -37.39 18.01
N HIS A 40 25.10 -36.43 17.33
CA HIS A 40 24.79 -35.09 17.87
C HIS A 40 26.00 -34.39 18.52
N HIS A 41 27.18 -34.50 17.89
CA HIS A 41 28.42 -33.98 18.46
C HIS A 41 28.33 -32.48 18.77
N ARG A 42 27.79 -31.67 17.85
CA ARG A 42 27.73 -30.21 17.97
C ARG A 42 26.74 -29.80 19.07
N ALA A 43 25.58 -30.44 19.13
CA ALA A 43 24.60 -30.20 20.19
C ALA A 43 25.16 -30.55 21.57
N ARG A 44 25.90 -31.67 21.69
CA ARG A 44 26.56 -32.06 22.95
C ARG A 44 27.67 -31.09 23.35
N ALA A 45 28.49 -30.66 22.40
CA ALA A 45 29.54 -29.67 22.64
C ALA A 45 28.94 -28.32 23.11
N ALA A 46 27.89 -27.83 22.45
CA ALA A 46 27.18 -26.62 22.83
C ALA A 46 26.56 -26.71 24.23
N ALA A 47 25.93 -27.85 24.56
CA ALA A 47 25.37 -28.08 25.89
C ALA A 47 26.45 -28.12 26.99
N LEU A 48 27.63 -28.71 26.71
CA LEU A 48 28.76 -28.71 27.63
C LEU A 48 29.34 -27.30 27.83
N ALA A 49 29.44 -26.50 26.76
CA ALA A 49 29.91 -25.12 26.83
C ALA A 49 28.97 -24.25 27.68
N GLN A 50 27.66 -24.38 27.51
CA GLN A 50 26.67 -23.68 28.36
C GLN A 50 26.74 -24.12 29.82
N ARG A 51 26.93 -25.42 30.10
CA ARG A 51 27.10 -25.93 31.46
C ARG A 51 28.41 -25.45 32.10
N GLY A 52 29.47 -25.28 31.32
CA GLY A 52 30.75 -24.73 31.79
C GLY A 52 30.66 -23.27 32.25
N GLN A 53 29.71 -22.49 31.73
CA GLN A 53 29.43 -21.12 32.17
C GLN A 53 28.54 -21.05 33.44
N GLN A 54 27.83 -22.12 33.81
CA GLN A 54 26.93 -22.18 34.97
C GLN A 54 27.52 -22.90 36.20
N SER A 55 28.85 -23.07 36.27
CA SER A 55 29.51 -23.73 37.38
C SER A 55 29.60 -22.86 38.65
N SER A 56 28.47 -22.67 39.33
CA SER A 56 28.42 -22.69 40.81
C SER A 56 27.58 -23.90 41.19
N ALA A 57 28.23 -25.07 41.23
CA ALA A 57 27.56 -26.34 41.48
C ALA A 57 26.92 -26.40 42.88
N ILE A 58 25.62 -26.66 42.95
CA ILE A 58 25.02 -27.33 44.10
C ILE A 58 25.07 -28.83 43.78
N ALA A 59 25.88 -29.57 44.54
CA ALA A 59 25.94 -31.02 44.43
C ALA A 59 24.62 -31.64 44.97
N ILE A 60 23.89 -32.36 44.12
CA ILE A 60 22.78 -33.21 44.56
C ILE A 60 23.40 -34.53 45.05
N LEU A 61 23.28 -34.78 46.36
CA LEU A 61 23.59 -36.06 46.99
C LEU A 61 22.48 -37.08 46.68
N ASP A 62 22.90 -38.30 46.31
CA ASP A 62 22.05 -39.48 46.16
C ASP A 62 21.39 -39.86 47.52
N PRO A 63 20.05 -40.00 47.62
CA PRO A 63 19.35 -40.24 48.89
C PRO A 63 19.55 -41.65 49.48
N SER A 64 20.33 -42.54 48.85
CA SER A 64 20.33 -43.97 49.17
C SER A 64 21.60 -44.51 49.84
N ARG A 65 22.44 -43.67 50.45
CA ARG A 65 23.64 -44.13 51.18
C ARG A 65 23.64 -43.76 52.66
N ARG A 66 23.37 -44.76 53.52
CA ARG A 66 23.44 -44.68 54.99
C ARG A 66 24.84 -44.26 55.46
N MET A 67 24.85 -43.34 56.43
CA MET A 67 26.03 -42.86 57.15
C MET A 67 26.78 -43.99 57.88
N SER A 68 28.10 -43.98 57.74
CA SER A 68 29.04 -44.34 58.81
C SER A 68 30.16 -43.30 58.84
N THR A 69 30.36 -42.68 59.99
CA THR A 69 31.49 -41.79 60.32
C THR A 69 32.56 -42.59 61.08
N PRO A 70 33.77 -42.06 61.39
CA PRO A 70 34.50 -40.89 60.87
C PRO A 70 36.00 -41.20 60.55
N LYS A 71 36.73 -40.26 59.93
CA LYS A 71 37.96 -39.65 60.50
C LYS A 71 38.58 -38.57 59.61
N GLN A 72 39.12 -37.57 60.32
CA GLN A 72 39.82 -36.37 59.89
C GLN A 72 41.09 -36.68 59.08
N ASN A 73 41.45 -35.84 58.10
CA ASN A 73 42.64 -34.99 58.22
C ASN A 73 42.78 -33.99 57.06
N SER A 74 43.19 -32.79 57.48
CA SER A 74 43.73 -31.67 56.74
C SER A 74 44.97 -32.01 55.90
N ALA A 75 45.13 -31.37 54.73
CA ALA A 75 46.35 -30.65 54.37
C ALA A 75 46.21 -29.97 53.00
N SER A 76 46.64 -28.70 52.98
CA SER A 76 46.83 -27.85 51.81
C SER A 76 48.15 -28.18 51.09
N LEU A 77 48.23 -27.71 49.83
CA LEU A 77 49.44 -27.29 49.08
C LEU A 77 50.40 -28.39 48.56
N ASN A 78 50.53 -28.54 47.24
CA ASN A 78 51.54 -27.86 46.43
C ASN A 78 51.73 -28.47 45.03
N GLN A 79 51.78 -27.58 44.02
CA GLN A 79 52.60 -27.61 42.80
C GLN A 79 52.37 -28.79 41.81
N VAL A 80 52.33 -28.64 40.48
CA VAL A 80 53.27 -28.01 39.54
C VAL A 80 52.53 -27.89 38.18
N SER A 81 52.67 -26.77 37.47
CA SER A 81 52.22 -26.58 36.07
C SER A 81 52.98 -27.51 35.10
N PRO A 82 52.43 -27.80 33.91
CA PRO A 82 52.87 -26.98 32.78
C PRO A 82 51.76 -26.64 31.77
N THR A 83 51.90 -25.42 31.26
CA THR A 83 51.39 -24.89 29.99
C THR A 83 51.05 -25.92 28.91
N THR A 84 49.83 -25.81 28.36
CA THR A 84 49.52 -26.25 26.98
C THR A 84 48.85 -25.12 26.19
N PRO A 85 49.13 -24.99 24.88
CA PRO A 85 48.73 -23.86 24.05
C PRO A 85 47.49 -24.16 23.18
N ASN A 86 46.88 -23.08 22.67
CA ASN A 86 45.89 -23.00 21.61
C ASN A 86 44.42 -23.34 21.97
N ALA A 87 43.69 -22.27 22.33
CA ALA A 87 42.25 -22.19 22.18
C ALA A 87 41.88 -22.26 20.69
N HIS A 88 40.89 -23.08 20.35
CA HIS A 88 40.33 -23.18 19.00
C HIS A 88 39.61 -21.88 18.58
N PRO A 89 39.83 -21.36 17.37
CA PRO A 89 39.06 -20.26 16.81
C PRO A 89 37.88 -20.83 16.01
N SER A 90 36.72 -20.90 16.64
CA SER A 90 35.41 -21.01 15.95
C SER A 90 34.34 -20.29 16.76
N ALA A 91 34.72 -19.12 17.27
CA ALA A 91 33.81 -18.10 17.75
C ALA A 91 34.12 -16.85 16.93
N SER A 92 33.52 -16.77 15.75
CA SER A 92 33.43 -15.52 15.02
C SER A 92 32.55 -14.58 15.85
N ASN A 93 33.17 -13.58 16.45
CA ASN A 93 32.49 -12.43 17.03
C ASN A 93 31.70 -11.73 15.93
N VAL A 94 30.37 -11.82 16.00
CA VAL A 94 29.46 -10.90 15.31
C VAL A 94 29.45 -9.59 16.13
N PRO A 95 29.60 -8.40 15.54
CA PRO A 95 29.43 -7.16 16.28
C PRO A 95 27.94 -6.94 16.56
N SER A 96 27.55 -7.07 17.84
CA SER A 96 26.22 -6.72 18.33
C SER A 96 26.15 -5.22 18.60
N ASN A 97 25.59 -4.44 17.68
CA ASN A 97 25.05 -3.11 17.97
C ASN A 97 23.53 -3.20 18.02
N SER A 98 22.99 -3.43 19.22
CA SER A 98 21.72 -2.86 19.65
C SER A 98 21.52 -3.17 21.13
N SER A 99 21.31 -2.12 21.90
CA SER A 99 20.85 -2.18 23.27
C SER A 99 19.37 -2.50 23.29
N ASP A 100 19.00 -3.77 23.38
CA ASP A 100 17.65 -4.17 23.76
C ASP A 100 17.70 -5.32 24.78
N LYS A 101 17.46 -4.96 26.04
CA LYS A 101 17.07 -5.90 27.08
C LYS A 101 15.57 -6.18 26.91
N LEU A 102 15.18 -7.29 26.30
CA LEU A 102 13.86 -7.91 26.54
C LEU A 102 13.78 -9.39 26.07
N SER A 103 13.36 -10.24 27.01
CA SER A 103 12.83 -11.61 26.90
C SER A 103 13.76 -12.78 26.50
N SER A 104 13.88 -13.74 27.42
CA SER A 104 14.57 -15.01 27.27
C SER A 104 13.71 -16.05 26.52
N ASN A 105 13.50 -15.86 25.21
CA ASN A 105 13.04 -16.94 24.33
C ASN A 105 14.23 -17.43 23.51
N SER A 106 14.87 -18.53 23.94
CA SER A 106 15.84 -19.23 23.10
C SER A 106 15.12 -19.79 21.88
N SER A 107 15.18 -19.08 20.75
CA SER A 107 14.73 -19.62 19.47
C SER A 107 15.69 -20.73 19.05
N TRP A 108 15.16 -21.91 18.78
CA TRP A 108 15.93 -23.07 18.33
C TRP A 108 16.31 -22.85 16.86
N MET A 109 17.41 -22.16 16.58
CA MET A 109 17.83 -21.84 15.20
C MET A 109 18.82 -22.83 14.59
N ALA A 110 19.32 -23.79 15.37
CA ALA A 110 20.30 -24.78 14.95
C ALA A 110 19.77 -26.21 15.14
N LEU A 111 19.97 -27.06 14.14
CA LEU A 111 19.60 -28.47 14.17
C LEU A 111 20.83 -29.35 13.89
N ASP A 112 21.11 -30.29 14.79
CA ASP A 112 22.21 -31.25 14.67
C ASP A 112 21.65 -32.67 14.51
N LEU A 113 21.83 -33.22 13.31
CA LEU A 113 21.51 -34.58 12.90
C LEU A 113 22.78 -35.39 12.57
N GLY A 114 23.96 -34.93 13.05
CA GLY A 114 25.24 -35.54 12.72
C GLY A 114 25.45 -36.89 13.42
N GLY A 115 26.14 -37.82 12.75
CA GLY A 115 26.53 -39.12 13.33
C GLY A 115 25.37 -40.10 13.57
N MET A 116 24.20 -39.87 12.94
CA MET A 116 22.97 -40.64 13.17
C MET A 116 22.78 -41.82 12.21
N GLN A 117 23.72 -42.05 11.28
CA GLN A 117 23.65 -43.08 10.24
C GLN A 117 22.44 -42.93 9.29
N LEU A 118 21.95 -41.70 9.09
CA LEU A 118 20.81 -41.40 8.22
C LEU A 118 21.11 -41.78 6.77
N LYS A 119 20.16 -42.41 6.10
CA LYS A 119 20.24 -42.74 4.65
C LYS A 119 19.43 -41.80 3.77
N SER A 120 18.46 -41.10 4.35
CA SER A 120 17.58 -40.16 3.68
C SER A 120 17.11 -39.08 4.64
N LEU A 121 16.79 -37.90 4.11
CA LEU A 121 16.16 -36.81 4.84
C LEU A 121 14.67 -36.76 4.52
N SER A 122 13.83 -36.54 5.53
CA SER A 122 12.39 -36.34 5.32
C SER A 122 12.13 -34.95 4.73
N PRO A 123 11.26 -34.81 3.71
CA PRO A 123 10.87 -33.50 3.18
C PRO A 123 10.28 -32.54 4.23
N SER A 124 9.71 -33.09 5.31
CA SER A 124 9.18 -32.30 6.44
C SER A 124 10.27 -31.51 7.18
N LEU A 125 11.55 -31.83 7.02
CA LEU A 125 12.64 -31.03 7.57
C LEU A 125 12.68 -29.62 6.95
N PHE A 126 12.32 -29.50 5.68
CA PHE A 126 12.44 -28.26 4.93
C PHE A 126 11.26 -27.30 5.16
N THR A 127 10.29 -27.67 6.01
CA THR A 127 9.23 -26.76 6.47
C THR A 127 9.71 -25.85 7.60
N TYR A 128 10.82 -26.17 8.26
CA TYR A 128 11.41 -25.36 9.33
C TYR A 128 12.28 -24.23 8.75
N GLN A 129 11.65 -23.28 8.06
CA GLN A 129 12.32 -22.19 7.34
C GLN A 129 13.13 -21.24 8.23
N PHE A 130 12.95 -21.30 9.55
CA PHE A 130 13.71 -20.51 10.53
C PHE A 130 15.11 -21.08 10.86
N ILE A 131 15.45 -22.28 10.39
CA ILE A 131 16.75 -22.91 10.67
C ILE A 131 17.86 -22.10 9.99
N THR A 132 18.87 -21.71 10.77
CA THR A 132 20.08 -21.00 10.30
C THR A 132 21.28 -21.93 10.21
N ASN A 133 21.39 -22.92 11.10
CA ASN A 133 22.51 -23.86 11.13
C ASN A 133 22.00 -25.29 11.06
N LEU A 134 22.42 -26.04 10.04
CA LEU A 134 22.02 -27.42 9.82
C LEU A 134 23.25 -28.33 9.72
N PHE A 135 23.42 -29.20 10.70
CA PHE A 135 24.50 -30.19 10.74
C PHE A 135 23.95 -31.57 10.39
N ILE A 136 24.41 -32.16 9.29
CA ILE A 136 24.02 -33.50 8.81
C ILE A 136 25.26 -34.34 8.49
N ASN A 137 26.39 -34.00 9.12
CA ASN A 137 27.68 -34.64 8.89
C ASN A 137 27.74 -36.07 9.44
N HIS A 138 28.64 -36.90 8.90
CA HIS A 138 28.85 -38.31 9.32
C HIS A 138 27.57 -39.15 9.28
N ASN A 139 26.88 -39.11 8.14
CA ASN A 139 25.71 -39.94 7.84
C ASN A 139 25.97 -40.78 6.57
N ASN A 140 24.96 -41.51 6.10
CA ASN A 140 25.05 -42.38 4.92
C ASN A 140 24.21 -41.82 3.75
N LEU A 141 24.09 -40.50 3.64
CA LEU A 141 23.30 -39.85 2.58
C LEU A 141 24.00 -40.00 1.23
N THR A 142 23.24 -40.38 0.19
CA THR A 142 23.73 -40.46 -1.20
C THR A 142 23.29 -39.27 -2.05
N PHE A 143 22.24 -38.57 -1.63
CA PHE A 143 21.75 -37.34 -2.26
C PHE A 143 21.12 -36.42 -1.21
N ILE A 144 20.98 -35.14 -1.57
CA ILE A 144 20.20 -34.15 -0.82
C ILE A 144 18.96 -33.80 -1.65
N PRO A 145 17.75 -33.81 -1.06
CA PRO A 145 16.54 -33.41 -1.77
C PRO A 145 16.62 -31.95 -2.27
N PRO A 146 16.14 -31.65 -3.50
CA PRO A 146 16.08 -30.29 -4.02
C PRO A 146 15.40 -29.30 -3.09
N GLU A 147 14.41 -29.74 -2.30
CA GLU A 147 13.63 -28.91 -1.35
C GLU A 147 14.46 -28.22 -0.25
N ILE A 148 15.76 -28.52 -0.15
CA ILE A 148 16.67 -27.80 0.74
C ILE A 148 16.66 -26.28 0.53
N TYR A 149 16.34 -25.81 -0.69
CA TYR A 149 16.22 -24.39 -1.00
C TYR A 149 15.19 -23.64 -0.13
N LYS A 150 14.19 -24.35 0.42
CA LYS A 150 13.16 -23.76 1.28
C LYS A 150 13.73 -23.26 2.61
N LEU A 151 14.91 -23.72 3.02
CA LEU A 151 15.63 -23.22 4.19
C LEU A 151 16.38 -21.92 3.87
N ASN A 152 15.67 -20.91 3.36
CA ASN A 152 16.26 -19.66 2.86
C ASN A 152 17.01 -18.82 3.94
N GLN A 153 16.87 -19.16 5.21
CA GLN A 153 17.60 -18.56 6.35
C GLN A 153 18.92 -19.25 6.68
N LEU A 154 19.28 -20.31 5.95
CA LEU A 154 20.46 -21.12 6.26
C LEU A 154 21.75 -20.32 6.04
N VAL A 155 22.56 -20.25 7.08
CA VAL A 155 23.88 -19.58 7.12
C VAL A 155 25.01 -20.61 7.10
N LEU A 156 24.81 -21.76 7.79
CA LEU A 156 25.78 -22.85 7.83
C LEU A 156 25.12 -24.18 7.51
N LEU A 157 25.68 -24.89 6.53
CA LEU A 157 25.29 -26.24 6.16
C LEU A 157 26.49 -27.18 6.19
N ASP A 158 26.44 -28.19 7.06
CA ASP A 158 27.47 -29.24 7.12
C ASP A 158 26.94 -30.59 6.62
N LEU A 159 27.44 -31.02 5.47
CA LEU A 159 27.14 -32.30 4.81
C LEU A 159 28.35 -33.23 4.76
N SER A 160 29.40 -32.93 5.53
CA SER A 160 30.68 -33.65 5.48
C SER A 160 30.56 -35.11 5.92
N GLY A 161 31.39 -36.02 5.39
CA GLY A 161 31.40 -37.43 5.80
C GLY A 161 30.10 -38.16 5.41
N ASN A 162 29.59 -37.90 4.22
CA ASN A 162 28.46 -38.62 3.62
C ASN A 162 28.92 -39.34 2.34
N ASN A 163 27.98 -39.95 1.60
CA ASN A 163 28.26 -40.65 0.34
C ASN A 163 27.71 -39.87 -0.88
N LEU A 164 27.69 -38.54 -0.83
CA LEU A 164 27.10 -37.71 -1.89
C LEU A 164 27.93 -37.80 -3.17
N SER A 165 27.30 -38.14 -4.30
CA SER A 165 27.93 -38.15 -5.62
C SER A 165 27.72 -36.86 -6.41
N SER A 166 26.67 -36.12 -6.08
CA SER A 166 26.28 -34.84 -6.69
C SER A 166 25.53 -33.98 -5.69
N LEU A 167 25.41 -32.69 -5.99
CA LEU A 167 24.58 -31.73 -5.25
C LEU A 167 23.39 -31.30 -6.12
N PRO A 168 22.22 -31.00 -5.52
CA PRO A 168 21.11 -30.39 -6.25
C PRO A 168 21.48 -28.96 -6.69
N ALA A 169 21.02 -28.53 -7.87
CA ALA A 169 21.26 -27.19 -8.39
C ALA A 169 20.56 -26.12 -7.51
N GLU A 170 19.42 -26.48 -6.93
CA GLU A 170 18.59 -25.65 -6.05
C GLU A 170 19.33 -25.23 -4.77
N LEU A 171 20.46 -25.87 -4.43
CA LEU A 171 21.33 -25.42 -3.35
C LEU A 171 21.86 -23.99 -3.60
N GLY A 172 22.01 -23.57 -4.86
CA GLY A 172 22.39 -22.21 -5.24
C GLY A 172 21.40 -21.13 -4.79
N LEU A 173 20.14 -21.50 -4.51
CA LEU A 173 19.10 -20.55 -4.10
C LEU A 173 19.23 -20.06 -2.65
N LEU A 174 20.13 -20.67 -1.86
CA LEU A 174 20.38 -20.31 -0.47
C LEU A 174 21.25 -19.05 -0.34
N SER A 175 20.71 -17.89 -0.73
CA SER A 175 21.46 -16.63 -0.84
C SER A 175 22.14 -16.14 0.45
N ARG A 176 21.72 -16.63 1.63
CA ARG A 176 22.25 -16.28 2.96
C ARG A 176 23.36 -17.23 3.45
N LEU A 177 23.66 -18.28 2.68
CA LEU A 177 24.63 -19.30 3.08
C LEU A 177 26.04 -18.73 3.08
N ARG A 178 26.74 -18.82 4.21
CA ARG A 178 28.11 -18.35 4.41
C ARG A 178 29.12 -19.48 4.48
N GLU A 179 28.72 -20.60 5.07
CA GLU A 179 29.57 -21.78 5.20
C GLU A 179 28.87 -23.03 4.67
N LEU A 180 29.49 -23.67 3.68
CA LEU A 180 29.04 -24.94 3.12
C LEU A 180 30.16 -25.96 3.24
N LEU A 181 29.96 -27.00 4.06
CA LEU A 181 30.98 -28.01 4.34
C LEU A 181 30.58 -29.32 3.66
N LEU A 182 31.43 -29.80 2.74
CA LEU A 182 31.19 -30.98 1.89
C LEU A 182 32.34 -31.99 2.02
N PHE A 183 33.15 -31.91 3.07
CA PHE A 183 34.36 -32.72 3.20
C PHE A 183 34.08 -34.21 3.14
N ASP A 184 35.02 -34.99 2.61
CA ASP A 184 34.97 -36.46 2.59
C ASP A 184 33.63 -37.02 2.07
N ASN A 185 33.27 -36.62 0.84
CA ASN A 185 32.15 -37.15 0.07
C ASN A 185 32.68 -37.74 -1.27
N ASN A 186 31.77 -38.16 -2.16
CA ASN A 186 32.11 -38.74 -3.47
C ASN A 186 31.82 -37.76 -4.64
N LEU A 187 31.88 -36.44 -4.40
CA LEU A 187 31.54 -35.43 -5.41
C LEU A 187 32.58 -35.40 -6.53
N VAL A 188 32.14 -35.61 -7.77
CA VAL A 188 32.99 -35.52 -8.97
C VAL A 188 32.90 -34.14 -9.64
N SER A 189 31.79 -33.44 -9.45
CA SER A 189 31.54 -32.09 -9.95
C SER A 189 30.77 -31.25 -8.95
N ILE A 190 30.85 -29.93 -9.12
CA ILE A 190 30.05 -28.93 -8.40
C ILE A 190 29.10 -28.29 -9.43
N PRO A 191 27.78 -28.18 -9.16
CA PRO A 191 26.85 -27.51 -10.08
C PRO A 191 27.26 -26.04 -10.26
N SER A 192 27.13 -25.50 -11.48
CA SER A 192 27.46 -24.09 -11.75
C SER A 192 26.50 -23.12 -11.03
N GLU A 193 25.29 -23.58 -10.71
CA GLU A 193 24.27 -22.84 -9.98
C GLU A 193 24.73 -22.48 -8.55
N LEU A 194 25.71 -23.19 -7.96
CA LEU A 194 26.31 -22.76 -6.69
C LEU A 194 27.02 -21.41 -6.79
N GLY A 195 27.30 -20.92 -8.00
CA GLY A 195 27.82 -19.58 -8.25
C GLY A 195 26.91 -18.45 -7.75
N THR A 196 25.60 -18.69 -7.55
CA THR A 196 24.68 -17.70 -7.00
C THR A 196 24.82 -17.52 -5.49
N LEU A 197 25.62 -18.34 -4.80
CA LEU A 197 25.93 -18.22 -3.37
C LEU A 197 26.98 -17.13 -3.10
N TYR A 198 26.63 -15.89 -3.46
CA TYR A 198 27.54 -14.74 -3.43
C TYR A 198 27.99 -14.30 -2.02
N GLN A 199 27.28 -14.73 -0.97
CA GLN A 199 27.64 -14.52 0.42
C GLN A 199 28.50 -15.65 1.01
N LEU A 200 28.86 -16.66 0.22
CA LEU A 200 29.60 -17.83 0.70
C LEU A 200 31.06 -17.47 0.99
N GLU A 201 31.41 -17.47 2.26
CA GLU A 201 32.75 -17.17 2.77
C GLU A 201 33.65 -18.43 2.72
N PHE A 202 33.07 -19.61 2.97
CA PHE A 202 33.83 -20.86 3.07
C PHE A 202 33.12 -22.04 2.39
N LEU A 203 33.85 -22.75 1.50
CA LEU A 203 33.39 -23.96 0.83
C LEU A 203 34.34 -25.14 1.07
N GLY A 204 33.87 -26.07 1.89
CA GLY A 204 34.57 -27.27 2.35
C GLY A 204 34.68 -28.40 1.33
N ILE A 205 35.68 -28.45 0.45
CA ILE A 205 35.73 -29.48 -0.62
C ILE A 205 36.75 -30.63 -0.47
N ASP A 206 37.59 -30.62 0.57
CA ASP A 206 38.66 -31.61 0.73
C ASP A 206 38.10 -33.04 0.89
N GLY A 207 38.82 -34.05 0.40
CA GLY A 207 38.37 -35.45 0.45
C GLY A 207 37.33 -35.86 -0.59
N ASN A 208 37.06 -35.01 -1.60
CA ASN A 208 36.21 -35.35 -2.75
C ASN A 208 37.04 -35.60 -4.03
N PRO A 209 36.60 -36.49 -4.94
CA PRO A 209 37.22 -36.73 -6.24
C PRO A 209 36.91 -35.62 -7.28
N LEU A 210 37.02 -34.35 -6.89
CA LEU A 210 36.79 -33.20 -7.75
C LEU A 210 37.97 -32.92 -8.69
N ALA A 211 37.72 -32.18 -9.77
CA ALA A 211 38.76 -31.71 -10.68
C ALA A 211 39.81 -30.85 -9.95
N GLU A 212 41.10 -31.09 -10.23
CA GLU A 212 42.23 -30.39 -9.59
C GLU A 212 42.20 -28.87 -9.83
N SER A 213 41.53 -28.41 -10.90
CA SER A 213 41.34 -26.98 -11.19
C SER A 213 40.60 -26.23 -10.07
N PHE A 214 39.56 -26.84 -9.47
CA PHE A 214 38.82 -26.21 -8.36
C PHE A 214 39.70 -26.07 -7.11
N ARG A 215 40.52 -27.09 -6.85
CA ARG A 215 41.50 -27.06 -5.75
C ARG A 215 42.55 -25.98 -5.95
N GLN A 216 43.11 -25.87 -7.14
CA GLN A 216 44.09 -24.84 -7.48
C GLN A 216 43.50 -23.43 -7.35
N LEU A 217 42.24 -23.23 -7.75
CA LEU A 217 41.56 -21.95 -7.65
C LEU A 217 41.38 -21.51 -6.20
N ILE A 218 40.87 -22.40 -5.33
CA ILE A 218 40.77 -22.12 -3.88
C ILE A 218 42.16 -21.90 -3.27
N GLN A 219 43.15 -22.72 -3.64
CA GLN A 219 44.53 -22.58 -3.16
C GLN A 219 45.18 -21.27 -3.54
N LYS A 220 44.75 -20.61 -4.62
CA LYS A 220 45.35 -19.36 -5.11
C LYS A 220 44.59 -18.14 -4.61
N GLU A 221 43.26 -18.16 -4.73
CA GLU A 221 42.39 -16.97 -4.62
C GLU A 221 41.21 -17.17 -3.63
N GLY A 222 41.10 -18.35 -3.00
CA GLY A 222 40.10 -18.65 -1.97
C GLY A 222 38.73 -19.08 -2.52
N THR A 223 37.78 -19.31 -1.60
CA THR A 223 36.39 -19.69 -1.93
C THR A 223 35.69 -18.71 -2.88
N PRO A 224 35.77 -17.37 -2.67
CA PRO A 224 35.02 -16.43 -3.50
C PRO A 224 35.39 -16.50 -4.99
N ALA A 225 36.65 -16.82 -5.31
CA ALA A 225 37.10 -16.97 -6.69
C ALA A 225 36.46 -18.18 -7.39
N LEU A 226 36.28 -19.30 -6.66
CA LEU A 226 35.57 -20.46 -7.19
C LEU A 226 34.09 -20.16 -7.42
N ILE A 227 33.44 -19.46 -6.49
CA ILE A 227 32.03 -19.04 -6.64
C ILE A 227 31.87 -18.12 -7.85
N ALA A 228 32.74 -17.12 -8.01
CA ALA A 228 32.74 -16.25 -9.19
C ALA A 228 32.95 -17.04 -10.50
N TYR A 229 33.89 -17.99 -10.51
CA TYR A 229 34.11 -18.86 -11.67
C TYR A 229 32.86 -19.69 -12.03
N LEU A 230 32.21 -20.31 -11.04
CA LEU A 230 30.99 -21.10 -11.24
C LEU A 230 29.85 -20.24 -11.78
N ARG A 231 29.69 -19.03 -11.22
CA ARG A 231 28.67 -18.06 -11.61
C ARG A 231 28.85 -17.61 -13.06
N ASP A 232 30.07 -17.19 -13.42
CA ASP A 232 30.33 -16.61 -14.75
C ASP A 232 30.42 -17.70 -15.83
N SER A 233 30.70 -18.95 -15.45
CA SER A 233 30.71 -20.11 -16.35
C SER A 233 29.37 -20.86 -16.42
N CYS A 234 28.35 -20.40 -15.69
CA CYS A 234 27.05 -21.05 -15.66
C CYS A 234 26.38 -20.97 -17.04
N PRO A 235 25.95 -22.10 -17.63
CA PRO A 235 25.24 -22.08 -18.90
C PRO A 235 23.97 -21.22 -18.80
N VAL A 236 23.73 -20.40 -19.82
CA VAL A 236 22.52 -19.58 -19.87
C VAL A 236 21.30 -20.49 -19.98
N SER A 237 20.41 -20.40 -18.99
CA SER A 237 19.14 -21.12 -18.97
C SER A 237 18.19 -20.58 -20.04
N THR A 238 17.17 -21.36 -20.40
CA THR A 238 16.07 -20.85 -21.24
C THR A 238 15.39 -19.67 -20.54
N GLY A 239 15.15 -18.59 -21.28
CA GLY A 239 14.44 -17.43 -20.77
C GLY A 239 13.03 -17.75 -20.28
N PRO A 240 12.44 -16.86 -19.47
CA PRO A 240 11.05 -17.00 -19.05
C PRO A 240 10.12 -16.94 -20.28
N PRO A 241 8.90 -17.50 -20.20
CA PRO A 241 7.86 -17.15 -21.15
C PRO A 241 7.56 -15.65 -21.08
N GLU A 242 7.08 -15.09 -22.19
CA GLU A 242 6.62 -13.69 -22.21
C GLU A 242 5.49 -13.50 -21.20
N ARG A 243 5.49 -12.33 -20.54
CA ARG A 243 4.47 -11.96 -19.55
C ARG A 243 3.11 -11.81 -20.22
N GLU A 244 2.06 -12.32 -19.58
CA GLU A 244 0.71 -12.30 -20.12
C GLU A 244 0.15 -10.88 -20.21
N TRP A 245 -0.55 -10.56 -21.30
CA TRP A 245 -1.33 -9.33 -21.41
C TRP A 245 -2.73 -9.52 -20.83
N LEU A 246 -3.05 -8.76 -19.79
CA LEU A 246 -4.34 -8.80 -19.10
C LEU A 246 -5.26 -7.72 -19.67
N ALA A 247 -6.27 -8.13 -20.44
CA ALA A 247 -7.32 -7.22 -20.90
C ALA A 247 -8.31 -6.93 -19.77
N MET A 248 -8.58 -5.65 -19.52
CA MET A 248 -9.46 -5.22 -18.44
C MET A 248 -10.88 -4.94 -18.96
N GLU A 249 -11.88 -5.39 -18.21
CA GLU A 249 -13.27 -4.98 -18.44
C GLU A 249 -13.41 -3.49 -18.09
N THR A 250 -13.80 -2.69 -19.07
CA THR A 250 -14.05 -1.26 -18.84
C THR A 250 -15.52 -0.98 -18.62
N ASP A 251 -15.80 -0.09 -17.66
CA ASP A 251 -17.10 0.55 -17.44
C ASP A 251 -17.51 1.52 -18.58
N LEU A 252 -16.68 1.68 -19.61
CA LEU A 252 -16.99 2.46 -20.81
C LEU A 252 -17.75 1.61 -21.84
N PRO A 253 -18.84 2.14 -22.43
CA PRO A 253 -19.59 1.43 -23.47
C PRO A 253 -18.69 1.11 -24.66
N SER A 254 -18.89 -0.06 -25.26
CA SER A 254 -18.21 -0.41 -26.51
C SER A 254 -18.57 0.63 -27.58
N PRO A 255 -17.58 1.14 -28.34
CA PRO A 255 -17.85 2.10 -29.40
C PRO A 255 -18.82 1.48 -30.42
N LYS A 256 -19.83 2.24 -30.84
CA LYS A 256 -20.71 1.79 -31.93
C LYS A 256 -19.93 1.81 -33.24
N GLU A 257 -20.32 1.00 -34.22
CA GLU A 257 -19.62 0.90 -35.52
C GLU A 257 -19.45 2.25 -36.25
N ASP A 258 -20.33 3.23 -35.96
CA ASP A 258 -20.30 4.57 -36.56
C ASP A 258 -19.53 5.64 -35.74
N ASP A 259 -19.08 5.32 -34.51
CA ASP A 259 -18.36 6.27 -33.66
C ASP A 259 -16.86 6.32 -34.03
N PRO A 260 -16.19 7.48 -33.94
CA PRO A 260 -14.75 7.55 -34.11
C PRO A 260 -14.05 6.68 -33.05
N PRO A 261 -12.91 6.06 -33.39
CA PRO A 261 -12.20 5.21 -32.44
C PRO A 261 -11.85 5.99 -31.17
N PRO A 262 -12.04 5.39 -29.98
CA PRO A 262 -11.75 6.06 -28.73
C PRO A 262 -10.25 6.39 -28.64
N GLU A 263 -9.93 7.55 -28.08
CA GLU A 263 -8.54 7.93 -27.84
C GLU A 263 -7.95 7.03 -26.74
N THR A 264 -6.98 6.19 -27.11
CA THR A 264 -6.22 5.33 -26.18
C THR A 264 -4.74 5.70 -26.22
N PHE A 265 -3.99 5.32 -25.19
CA PHE A 265 -2.53 5.37 -25.22
C PHE A 265 -1.93 4.38 -24.22
N SER A 266 -0.70 3.95 -24.49
CA SER A 266 0.05 3.07 -23.59
C SER A 266 1.18 3.79 -22.88
N LEU A 267 1.48 3.36 -21.65
CA LEU A 267 2.55 3.90 -20.82
C LEU A 267 3.40 2.77 -20.24
N LEU A 268 4.71 2.88 -20.40
CA LEU A 268 5.72 2.03 -19.78
C LEU A 268 6.37 2.82 -18.62
N CYS A 269 6.44 2.23 -17.44
CA CYS A 269 7.16 2.76 -16.28
C CYS A 269 8.21 1.76 -15.84
N TYR A 270 9.48 2.18 -15.72
CA TYR A 270 10.57 1.25 -15.45
C TYR A 270 11.79 1.90 -14.77
N ASN A 271 12.15 1.43 -13.57
CA ASN A 271 13.46 1.70 -12.98
C ASN A 271 14.49 0.77 -13.63
N ILE A 272 15.49 1.33 -14.31
CA ILE A 272 16.41 0.56 -15.15
C ILE A 272 17.71 0.13 -14.45
N LEU A 273 17.85 0.45 -13.16
CA LEU A 273 19.06 0.21 -12.36
C LEU A 273 20.32 0.79 -13.00
N CYS A 274 20.72 2.00 -12.59
CA CYS A 274 21.91 2.65 -13.14
C CYS A 274 23.19 1.82 -12.89
N ASP A 275 24.19 1.98 -13.77
CA ASP A 275 25.46 1.23 -13.68
C ASP A 275 26.16 1.42 -12.33
N LYS A 276 26.04 2.62 -11.75
CA LYS A 276 26.64 2.96 -10.45
C LYS A 276 26.15 2.07 -9.31
N TYR A 277 24.87 1.68 -9.31
CA TYR A 277 24.30 0.85 -8.23
C TYR A 277 24.37 -0.64 -8.54
N ALA A 278 24.51 -1.03 -9.81
CA ALA A 278 24.69 -2.41 -10.29
C ALA A 278 26.04 -3.04 -9.89
N THR A 279 26.33 -3.10 -8.59
CA THR A 279 27.60 -3.59 -8.05
C THR A 279 27.54 -5.08 -7.68
N SER A 280 28.67 -5.79 -7.79
CA SER A 280 28.76 -7.18 -7.34
C SER A 280 28.64 -7.36 -5.83
N GLN A 281 28.66 -6.28 -5.04
CA GLN A 281 28.39 -6.34 -3.60
C GLN A 281 26.90 -6.56 -3.33
N MET A 282 26.04 -5.88 -4.10
CA MET A 282 24.58 -5.97 -3.96
C MET A 282 24.02 -7.13 -4.80
N TYR A 283 24.51 -7.28 -6.04
CA TYR A 283 24.02 -8.25 -7.02
C TYR A 283 25.06 -9.33 -7.32
N GLY A 284 25.75 -9.81 -6.28
CA GLY A 284 26.85 -10.77 -6.44
C GLY A 284 26.43 -12.14 -7.00
N TYR A 285 25.14 -12.44 -6.98
CA TYR A 285 24.55 -13.64 -7.57
C TYR A 285 24.43 -13.57 -9.10
N THR A 286 24.53 -12.37 -9.68
CA THR A 286 24.42 -12.13 -11.12
C THR A 286 25.80 -12.30 -11.78
N PRO A 287 25.92 -13.07 -12.89
CA PRO A 287 27.18 -13.17 -13.62
C PRO A 287 27.76 -11.80 -13.97
N SER A 288 29.07 -11.63 -13.84
CA SER A 288 29.70 -10.30 -14.01
C SER A 288 29.50 -9.72 -15.40
N TRP A 289 29.43 -10.57 -16.43
CA TRP A 289 29.13 -10.15 -17.80
C TRP A 289 27.66 -9.74 -17.99
N ALA A 290 26.73 -10.34 -17.25
CA ALA A 290 25.30 -10.00 -17.30
C ALA A 290 24.99 -8.74 -16.49
N LEU A 291 25.76 -8.48 -15.42
CA LEU A 291 25.65 -7.27 -14.61
C LEU A 291 26.23 -6.02 -15.32
N ASN A 292 27.18 -6.24 -16.24
CA ASN A 292 27.84 -5.18 -16.99
C ASN A 292 26.83 -4.34 -17.77
N TRP A 293 26.96 -3.01 -17.70
CA TRP A 293 26.09 -2.07 -18.38
C TRP A 293 25.95 -2.30 -19.89
N ASP A 294 27.05 -2.66 -20.59
CA ASP A 294 27.01 -2.89 -22.04
C ASP A 294 26.10 -4.04 -22.43
N TYR A 295 25.95 -5.04 -21.54
CA TYR A 295 24.99 -6.13 -21.73
C TYR A 295 23.58 -5.69 -21.37
N ARG A 296 23.39 -5.09 -20.18
CA ARG A 296 22.07 -4.71 -19.66
C ARG A 296 21.36 -3.68 -20.54
N LYS A 297 22.08 -2.65 -21.02
CA LYS A 297 21.50 -1.55 -21.80
C LYS A 297 20.88 -2.01 -23.12
N GLU A 298 21.44 -3.05 -23.75
CA GLU A 298 20.92 -3.61 -25.01
C GLU A 298 19.60 -4.34 -24.77
N ILE A 299 19.49 -5.12 -23.67
CA ILE A 299 18.25 -5.80 -23.29
C ILE A 299 17.19 -4.79 -22.86
N LEU A 300 17.57 -3.79 -22.06
CA LEU A 300 16.68 -2.68 -21.68
C LEU A 300 16.09 -1.99 -22.90
N LEU A 301 16.94 -1.67 -23.90
CA LEU A 301 16.47 -1.05 -25.13
C LEU A 301 15.54 -1.98 -25.92
N GLN A 302 15.87 -3.27 -26.05
CA GLN A 302 15.03 -4.25 -26.71
C GLN A 302 13.65 -4.38 -26.05
N GLU A 303 13.60 -4.39 -24.72
CA GLU A 303 12.34 -4.45 -23.96
C GLU A 303 11.49 -3.18 -24.18
N ILE A 304 12.11 -2.00 -24.03
CA ILE A 304 11.43 -0.71 -24.26
C ILE A 304 10.87 -0.62 -25.69
N MET A 305 11.67 -1.02 -26.68
CA MET A 305 11.27 -1.01 -28.08
C MET A 305 10.22 -2.09 -28.40
N GLY A 306 10.30 -3.24 -27.75
CA GLY A 306 9.36 -4.36 -27.91
C GLY A 306 7.93 -3.98 -27.52
N PHE A 307 7.77 -3.22 -26.43
CA PHE A 307 6.46 -2.71 -26.02
C PHE A 307 5.93 -1.59 -26.93
N SER A 308 6.82 -0.83 -27.57
CA SER A 308 6.46 0.31 -28.45
C SER A 308 5.45 1.27 -27.79
N ALA A 309 5.62 1.52 -26.48
CA ALA A 309 4.72 2.32 -25.66
C ALA A 309 4.57 3.75 -26.20
N ASP A 310 3.41 4.40 -26.06
CA ASP A 310 3.29 5.79 -26.50
C ASP A 310 4.07 6.76 -25.60
N ILE A 311 4.18 6.42 -24.31
CA ILE A 311 4.91 7.16 -23.29
C ILE A 311 5.79 6.18 -22.50
N VAL A 312 7.04 6.55 -22.24
CA VAL A 312 7.99 5.73 -21.47
C VAL A 312 8.59 6.59 -20.36
N CYS A 313 8.41 6.19 -19.11
CA CYS A 313 8.94 6.84 -17.93
C CYS A 313 10.01 5.95 -17.29
N LEU A 314 11.27 6.40 -17.35
CA LEU A 314 12.41 5.68 -16.79
C LEU A 314 12.94 6.40 -15.54
N GLN A 315 13.28 5.61 -14.52
CA GLN A 315 14.04 6.06 -13.34
C GLN A 315 15.45 5.49 -13.39
N GLU A 316 16.39 6.12 -12.67
CA GLU A 316 17.80 5.74 -12.65
C GLU A 316 18.52 5.83 -14.00
N VAL A 317 18.20 6.89 -14.75
CA VAL A 317 18.89 7.16 -16.02
C VAL A 317 20.05 8.10 -15.79
N ASP A 318 21.27 7.67 -16.09
CA ASP A 318 22.46 8.53 -16.10
C ASP A 318 22.40 9.52 -17.28
N ILE A 319 22.83 10.77 -17.08
CA ILE A 319 22.77 11.80 -18.14
C ILE A 319 23.57 11.42 -19.40
N GLU A 320 24.76 10.81 -19.24
CA GLU A 320 25.57 10.33 -20.36
C GLU A 320 24.82 9.26 -21.16
N GLN A 321 24.16 8.33 -20.47
CA GLN A 321 23.39 7.27 -21.13
C GLN A 321 22.10 7.78 -21.76
N TYR A 322 21.48 8.81 -21.15
CA TYR A 322 20.34 9.48 -21.74
C TYR A 322 20.69 10.13 -23.08
N GLU A 323 21.75 10.96 -23.14
CA GLU A 323 22.11 11.71 -24.35
C GLU A 323 22.71 10.81 -25.43
N ASP A 324 23.69 9.97 -25.07
CA ASP A 324 24.49 9.23 -26.05
C ASP A 324 23.81 7.95 -26.54
N PHE A 325 22.97 7.33 -25.71
CA PHE A 325 22.35 6.03 -26.00
C PHE A 325 20.83 6.13 -26.15
N PHE A 326 20.08 6.34 -25.06
CA PHE A 326 18.61 6.21 -25.08
C PHE A 326 17.95 7.24 -26.00
N LEU A 327 18.30 8.52 -25.90
CA LEU A 327 17.72 9.57 -26.74
C LEU A 327 18.05 9.33 -28.21
N ASN A 328 19.30 8.98 -28.53
CA ASN A 328 19.72 8.72 -29.90
C ASN A 328 18.96 7.53 -30.51
N GLN A 329 18.92 6.39 -29.81
CA GLN A 329 18.23 5.18 -30.29
C GLN A 329 16.72 5.41 -30.40
N LEU A 330 16.07 5.92 -29.34
CA LEU A 330 14.62 6.11 -29.33
C LEU A 330 14.17 7.21 -30.32
N SER A 331 14.99 8.23 -30.59
CA SER A 331 14.66 9.26 -31.59
C SER A 331 14.54 8.71 -33.02
N GLN A 332 15.28 7.64 -33.34
CA GLN A 332 15.14 6.94 -34.63
C GLN A 332 13.81 6.20 -34.74
N HIS A 333 13.14 5.94 -33.61
CA HIS A 333 11.85 5.28 -33.48
C HIS A 333 10.72 6.24 -33.07
N ASP A 334 10.79 7.49 -33.51
CA ASP A 334 9.75 8.51 -33.30
C ASP A 334 9.56 8.96 -31.84
N TYR A 335 10.53 8.75 -30.94
CA TYR A 335 10.44 9.31 -29.59
C TYR A 335 11.13 10.66 -29.46
N ARG A 336 10.57 11.52 -28.62
CA ARG A 336 11.27 12.65 -28.01
C ARG A 336 11.34 12.42 -26.51
N GLY A 337 12.40 12.93 -25.88
CA GLY A 337 12.62 12.77 -24.45
C GLY A 337 12.75 14.09 -23.72
N VAL A 338 12.43 14.06 -22.43
CA VAL A 338 12.76 15.07 -21.43
C VAL A 338 13.51 14.37 -20.30
N TYR A 339 14.58 14.98 -19.82
CA TYR A 339 15.41 14.43 -18.75
C TYR A 339 15.68 15.44 -17.65
N SER A 340 15.71 14.94 -16.42
CA SER A 340 16.02 15.70 -15.22
C SER A 340 16.97 14.91 -14.33
N GLN A 341 18.11 15.50 -13.99
CA GLN A 341 19.12 14.93 -13.09
C GLN A 341 18.85 15.30 -11.62
N LYS A 342 19.25 14.44 -10.68
CA LYS A 342 19.16 14.74 -9.23
C LYS A 342 19.96 16.00 -8.86
N SER A 343 19.47 16.74 -7.86
CA SER A 343 19.97 18.09 -7.52
C SER A 343 21.46 18.16 -7.14
N ARG A 344 22.03 17.05 -6.63
CA ARG A 344 23.47 16.95 -6.31
C ARG A 344 24.38 17.26 -7.49
N ALA A 345 23.92 17.06 -8.73
CA ALA A 345 24.66 17.39 -9.95
C ALA A 345 25.12 18.86 -10.01
N LYS A 346 24.43 19.78 -9.31
CA LYS A 346 24.75 21.21 -9.30
C LYS A 346 26.03 21.56 -8.53
N THR A 347 26.48 20.70 -7.60
CA THR A 347 27.63 20.98 -6.72
C THR A 347 28.84 20.06 -6.98
N MET A 348 28.73 19.14 -7.94
CA MET A 348 29.77 18.16 -8.27
C MET A 348 30.66 18.59 -9.43
N SER A 349 31.80 17.91 -9.60
CA SER A 349 32.69 18.12 -10.76
C SER A 349 32.05 17.63 -12.06
N GLU A 350 32.45 18.17 -13.22
CA GLU A 350 31.88 17.82 -14.54
C GLU A 350 31.93 16.32 -14.86
N ASN A 351 32.96 15.59 -14.39
CA ASN A 351 33.07 14.15 -14.62
C ASN A 351 32.10 13.34 -13.75
N GLU A 352 31.88 13.74 -12.50
CA GLU A 352 30.98 13.03 -11.59
C GLU A 352 29.51 13.35 -11.90
N LYS A 353 29.25 14.58 -12.35
CA LYS A 353 27.94 15.04 -12.82
C LYS A 353 27.35 14.14 -13.92
N LYS A 354 28.21 13.64 -14.81
CA LYS A 354 27.81 12.72 -15.90
C LYS A 354 27.25 11.38 -15.45
N ARG A 355 27.57 10.98 -14.21
CA ARG A 355 27.13 9.73 -13.58
C ARG A 355 26.08 9.95 -12.49
N VAL A 356 25.47 11.13 -12.49
CA VAL A 356 24.31 11.40 -11.64
C VAL A 356 23.08 10.91 -12.37
N ASP A 357 22.39 9.98 -11.73
CA ASP A 357 21.15 9.41 -12.19
C ASP A 357 19.98 10.40 -12.02
N GLY A 358 18.91 10.15 -12.78
CA GLY A 358 17.73 10.99 -12.86
C GLY A 358 16.51 10.29 -13.43
N CYS A 359 15.51 11.08 -13.83
CA CYS A 359 14.27 10.59 -14.43
C CYS A 359 14.14 11.07 -15.87
N ALA A 360 13.85 10.15 -16.79
CA ALA A 360 13.61 10.43 -18.20
C ALA A 360 12.16 10.10 -18.58
N THR A 361 11.52 10.97 -19.35
CA THR A 361 10.20 10.72 -19.93
C THR A 361 10.29 10.85 -21.44
N PHE A 362 10.03 9.77 -22.16
CA PHE A 362 9.94 9.72 -23.61
C PHE A 362 8.49 9.63 -24.06
N PHE A 363 8.18 10.18 -25.22
CA PHE A 363 6.85 10.15 -25.81
C PHE A 363 6.94 10.17 -27.34
N LYS A 364 5.99 9.51 -28.01
CA LYS A 364 5.95 9.51 -29.49
C LYS A 364 5.66 10.90 -30.05
N ALA A 365 6.58 11.38 -30.89
CA ALA A 365 6.52 12.69 -31.51
C ALA A 365 5.43 12.78 -32.60
N SER A 366 5.01 11.66 -33.17
CA SER A 366 3.84 11.59 -34.05
C SER A 366 2.51 11.82 -33.33
N LYS A 367 2.44 11.52 -32.03
CA LYS A 367 1.20 11.56 -31.24
C LYS A 367 1.12 12.75 -30.29
N TYR A 368 2.24 13.12 -29.66
CA TYR A 368 2.29 14.15 -28.62
C TYR A 368 3.28 15.26 -28.95
N GLN A 369 2.87 16.47 -28.60
CA GLN A 369 3.74 17.64 -28.54
C GLN A 369 4.00 18.01 -27.07
N LEU A 370 5.27 18.22 -26.72
CA LEU A 370 5.65 18.79 -25.44
C LEU A 370 5.33 20.29 -25.42
N ILE A 371 4.52 20.72 -24.45
CA ILE A 371 4.20 22.13 -24.23
C ILE A 371 5.23 22.76 -23.30
N GLU A 372 5.51 22.09 -22.19
CA GLU A 372 6.46 22.51 -21.15
C GLU A 372 6.89 21.27 -20.35
N SER A 373 8.09 21.33 -19.76
CA SER A 373 8.57 20.33 -18.81
C SER A 373 9.10 21.03 -17.57
N GLU A 374 8.81 20.46 -16.40
CA GLU A 374 9.25 21.01 -15.12
C GLU A 374 9.93 19.96 -14.25
N VAL A 375 10.83 20.42 -13.39
CA VAL A 375 11.51 19.59 -12.40
C VAL A 375 11.08 20.04 -11.03
N ILE A 376 10.52 19.12 -10.25
CA ILE A 376 10.20 19.36 -8.84
C ILE A 376 11.37 18.85 -8.03
N GLU A 377 12.16 19.79 -7.49
CA GLU A 377 13.23 19.49 -6.54
C GLU A 377 12.66 19.60 -5.12
N PHE A 378 12.39 18.45 -4.48
CA PHE A 378 11.66 18.41 -3.21
C PHE A 378 12.31 19.26 -2.11
N SER A 379 13.65 19.25 -2.04
CA SER A 379 14.41 20.06 -1.08
C SER A 379 14.28 21.56 -1.35
N GLN A 380 14.27 21.99 -2.60
CA GLN A 380 14.12 23.40 -2.96
C GLN A 380 12.70 23.90 -2.66
N VAL A 381 11.67 23.10 -2.97
CA VAL A 381 10.28 23.43 -2.68
C VAL A 381 10.05 23.48 -1.16
N ALA A 382 10.61 22.53 -0.41
CA ALA A 382 10.55 22.55 1.04
C ALA A 382 11.21 23.80 1.65
N LEU A 383 12.32 24.29 1.07
CA LEU A 383 12.99 25.50 1.53
C LEU A 383 12.18 26.78 1.28
N GLN A 384 11.40 26.83 0.20
CA GLN A 384 10.57 28.00 -0.16
C GLN A 384 9.31 28.13 0.71
N ARG A 385 8.93 27.06 1.41
CA ARG A 385 7.72 27.00 2.23
C ARG A 385 7.97 27.54 3.64
N SER A 386 7.27 28.62 3.99
CA SER A 386 7.45 29.34 5.27
C SER A 386 6.97 28.56 6.51
N ASP A 387 6.04 27.62 6.31
CA ASP A 387 5.58 26.68 7.34
C ASP A 387 6.62 25.60 7.65
N PHE A 388 7.39 25.19 6.64
CA PHE A 388 8.40 24.12 6.73
C PHE A 388 9.77 24.59 7.18
N ALA A 389 10.13 25.84 6.89
CA ALA A 389 11.38 26.45 7.35
C ALA A 389 11.51 26.55 8.89
N LYS A 390 10.46 26.21 9.64
CA LYS A 390 10.40 26.33 11.11
C LYS A 390 10.60 25.00 11.86
N THR A 391 10.56 23.84 11.20
CA THR A 391 10.70 22.54 11.86
C THR A 391 12.08 21.94 11.68
N GLU A 392 12.67 21.43 12.77
CA GLU A 392 14.00 20.79 12.74
C GLU A 392 14.01 19.52 11.88
N ASP A 393 12.93 18.73 11.93
CA ASP A 393 12.80 17.48 11.17
C ASP A 393 12.85 17.72 9.66
N MET A 394 12.22 18.79 9.16
CA MET A 394 12.28 19.15 7.75
C MET A 394 13.72 19.44 7.31
N PHE A 395 14.47 20.20 8.11
CA PHE A 395 15.85 20.55 7.80
C PHE A 395 16.78 19.34 7.82
N ASN A 396 16.66 18.50 8.85
CA ASN A 396 17.57 17.38 9.06
C ASN A 396 17.25 16.19 8.14
N ARG A 397 15.96 15.91 7.91
CA ARG A 397 15.51 14.66 7.28
C ARG A 397 15.14 14.84 5.81
N VAL A 398 14.44 15.92 5.44
CA VAL A 398 13.91 16.12 4.08
C VAL A 398 14.84 16.96 3.21
N LEU A 399 15.36 18.09 3.69
CA LEU A 399 16.23 18.98 2.91
C LEU A 399 17.57 18.33 2.51
N THR A 400 18.01 17.33 3.27
CA THR A 400 19.24 16.58 3.00
C THR A 400 19.10 15.57 1.85
N LYS A 401 17.88 15.41 1.29
CA LYS A 401 17.61 14.48 0.19
C LYS A 401 17.53 15.21 -1.15
N ASP A 402 18.12 14.61 -2.17
CA ASP A 402 18.29 15.16 -3.52
C ASP A 402 17.35 14.53 -4.56
N ASN A 403 16.31 13.83 -4.09
CA ASN A 403 15.25 13.24 -4.92
C ASN A 403 14.50 14.32 -5.71
N ILE A 404 13.99 13.94 -6.87
CA ILE A 404 13.30 14.83 -7.80
C ILE A 404 12.07 14.14 -8.42
N ALA A 405 11.22 14.94 -9.04
CA ALA A 405 10.22 14.48 -10.00
C ALA A 405 10.34 15.26 -11.31
N ASN A 406 10.14 14.59 -12.44
CA ASN A 406 10.06 15.19 -13.77
C ASN A 406 8.60 15.23 -14.20
N VAL A 407 8.08 16.40 -14.57
CA VAL A 407 6.69 16.57 -15.02
C VAL A 407 6.69 17.06 -16.47
N ALA A 408 6.14 16.24 -17.36
CA ALA A 408 5.96 16.57 -18.77
C ALA A 408 4.50 16.97 -19.05
N LEU A 409 4.30 18.14 -19.65
CA LEU A 409 2.99 18.63 -20.09
C LEU A 409 2.84 18.36 -21.59
N LEU A 410 2.02 17.37 -21.92
CA LEU A 410 1.84 16.88 -23.28
C LEU A 410 0.50 17.33 -23.85
N GLU A 411 0.46 17.59 -25.15
CA GLU A 411 -0.77 17.84 -25.92
C GLU A 411 -0.82 16.87 -27.10
N ASN A 412 -1.91 16.12 -27.23
CA ASN A 412 -2.14 15.23 -28.36
C ASN A 412 -2.29 16.07 -29.64
N ILE A 413 -1.54 15.73 -30.68
CA ILE A 413 -1.45 16.50 -31.92
C ILE A 413 -2.77 16.44 -32.72
N GLU A 414 -3.49 15.31 -32.66
CA GLU A 414 -4.72 15.08 -33.42
C GLU A 414 -5.96 15.60 -32.68
N SER A 415 -6.09 15.29 -31.39
CA SER A 415 -7.28 15.62 -30.59
C SER A 415 -7.17 16.96 -29.86
N GLY A 416 -5.96 17.46 -29.62
CA GLY A 416 -5.69 18.60 -28.74
C GLY A 416 -5.87 18.28 -27.25
N THR A 417 -6.05 17.00 -26.88
CA THR A 417 -6.17 16.56 -25.49
C THR A 417 -4.85 16.80 -24.76
N ARG A 418 -4.91 17.49 -23.63
CA ARG A 418 -3.80 17.69 -22.69
C ARG A 418 -3.64 16.51 -21.75
N LEU A 419 -2.41 16.17 -21.43
CA LEU A 419 -2.02 15.09 -20.51
C LEU A 419 -0.84 15.57 -19.66
N ILE A 420 -0.91 15.35 -18.35
CA ILE A 420 0.20 15.60 -17.42
C ILE A 420 0.80 14.25 -17.05
N VAL A 421 2.11 14.09 -17.26
CA VAL A 421 2.84 12.88 -16.88
C VAL A 421 3.94 13.27 -15.89
N ALA A 422 3.78 12.86 -14.64
CA ALA A 422 4.79 12.98 -13.60
C ALA A 422 5.55 11.66 -13.45
N ASN A 423 6.86 11.71 -13.62
CA ASN A 423 7.81 10.62 -13.41
C ASN A 423 8.60 10.87 -12.11
N VAL A 424 8.48 9.96 -11.13
CA VAL A 424 9.01 10.12 -9.77
C VAL A 424 10.05 9.07 -9.40
N HIS A 425 11.02 9.49 -8.57
CA HIS A 425 11.94 8.61 -7.86
C HIS A 425 12.10 9.12 -6.42
N ILE A 426 11.31 8.56 -5.52
CA ILE A 426 11.20 8.93 -4.09
C ILE A 426 12.35 8.31 -3.27
N HIS A 427 12.64 8.86 -2.09
CA HIS A 427 13.73 8.38 -1.25
C HIS A 427 13.62 6.87 -0.92
N TRP A 428 14.73 6.13 -0.99
CA TRP A 428 14.73 4.66 -0.91
C TRP A 428 14.70 4.11 0.52
N ASN A 429 15.37 4.75 1.48
CA ASN A 429 15.66 4.14 2.78
C ASN A 429 14.36 3.81 3.56
N PRO A 430 14.14 2.53 3.95
CA PRO A 430 12.96 2.10 4.71
C PRO A 430 12.74 2.84 6.04
N GLU A 431 13.80 3.34 6.69
CA GLU A 431 13.70 4.08 7.96
C GLU A 431 13.10 5.49 7.82
N PHE A 432 12.94 5.97 6.58
CA PHE A 432 12.52 7.33 6.27
C PHE A 432 11.11 7.37 5.66
N ARG A 433 10.17 6.58 6.20
CA ARG A 433 8.76 6.51 5.75
C ARG A 433 8.10 7.90 5.74
N ASP A 434 8.43 8.70 6.74
CA ASP A 434 8.01 10.09 6.88
C ASP A 434 8.49 10.98 5.73
N VAL A 435 9.77 10.86 5.34
CA VAL A 435 10.33 11.64 4.23
C VAL A 435 9.69 11.25 2.91
N LYS A 436 9.44 9.95 2.67
CA LYS A 436 8.74 9.49 1.47
C LYS A 436 7.34 10.12 1.38
N LEU A 437 6.61 10.10 2.49
CA LEU A 437 5.28 10.68 2.60
C LEU A 437 5.28 12.20 2.37
N VAL A 438 6.22 12.93 2.97
CA VAL A 438 6.36 14.38 2.78
C VAL A 438 6.76 14.72 1.34
N GLN A 439 7.66 13.96 0.71
CA GLN A 439 8.04 14.17 -0.70
C GLN A 439 6.84 14.02 -1.63
N VAL A 440 6.00 13.01 -1.42
CA VAL A 440 4.78 12.80 -2.21
C VAL A 440 3.73 13.88 -1.92
N ALA A 441 3.62 14.37 -0.68
CA ALA A 441 2.75 15.51 -0.38
C ALA A 441 3.20 16.79 -1.12
N ILE A 442 4.50 17.09 -1.12
CA ILE A 442 5.08 18.21 -1.88
C ILE A 442 4.83 18.02 -3.39
N LEU A 443 5.01 16.81 -3.92
CA LEU A 443 4.73 16.48 -5.31
C LEU A 443 3.31 16.85 -5.69
N MET A 444 2.32 16.43 -4.91
CA MET A 444 0.91 16.66 -5.21
C MET A 444 0.52 18.13 -5.11
N ASP A 445 1.08 18.88 -4.16
CA ASP A 445 0.89 20.34 -4.04
C ASP A 445 1.43 21.08 -5.28
N GLU A 446 2.63 20.71 -5.77
CA GLU A 446 3.21 21.31 -6.97
C GLU A 446 2.44 20.90 -8.24
N ILE A 447 2.02 19.64 -8.36
CA ILE A 447 1.17 19.19 -9.48
C ILE A 447 -0.14 19.98 -9.51
N GLU A 448 -0.73 20.33 -8.35
CA GLU A 448 -1.92 21.19 -8.31
C GLU A 448 -1.65 22.58 -8.93
N LYS A 449 -0.49 23.19 -8.61
CA LYS A 449 -0.09 24.49 -9.17
C LYS A 449 0.17 24.40 -10.68
N ILE A 450 0.88 23.37 -11.11
CA ILE A 450 1.18 23.10 -12.53
C ILE A 450 -0.11 22.89 -13.32
N SER A 451 -1.03 22.08 -12.79
CA SER A 451 -2.31 21.79 -13.45
C SER A 451 -3.18 23.04 -13.62
N LYS A 452 -3.22 23.93 -12.62
CA LYS A 452 -3.92 25.22 -12.72
C LYS A 452 -3.32 26.13 -13.78
N ARG A 453 -1.99 26.20 -13.87
CA ARG A 453 -1.33 27.00 -14.91
C ARG A 453 -1.59 26.39 -16.29
N PHE A 454 -1.47 25.08 -16.41
CA PHE A 454 -1.67 24.37 -17.68
C PHE A 454 -3.09 24.50 -18.22
N SER A 455 -4.13 24.53 -17.37
CA SER A 455 -5.51 24.74 -17.82
C SER A 455 -5.74 26.12 -18.46
N THR A 456 -5.00 27.14 -18.02
CA THR A 456 -5.14 28.52 -18.53
C THR A 456 -4.39 28.81 -19.83
N LEU A 457 -3.44 27.96 -20.23
CA LEU A 457 -2.65 28.19 -21.43
C LEU A 457 -3.50 28.04 -22.70
N PRO A 458 -3.34 28.90 -23.72
CA PRO A 458 -4.04 28.74 -24.99
C PRO A 458 -3.57 27.46 -25.70
N PRO A 459 -4.47 26.71 -26.39
CA PRO A 459 -4.09 25.52 -27.13
C PRO A 459 -3.12 25.86 -28.27
N LYS A 460 -2.03 25.09 -28.41
CA LYS A 460 -1.04 25.28 -29.48
C LYS A 460 -1.44 24.39 -30.67
N LEU A 461 -2.59 24.67 -31.27
CA LEU A 461 -3.08 23.89 -32.42
C LEU A 461 -2.20 24.11 -33.66
N ASN A 462 -1.69 23.03 -34.23
CA ASN A 462 -1.29 23.00 -35.65
C ASN A 462 -2.57 22.90 -36.49
N VAL A 463 -3.02 24.04 -37.00
CA VAL A 463 -4.27 24.19 -37.77
C VAL A 463 -4.14 23.50 -39.13
N GLN A 464 -4.50 22.21 -39.20
CA GLN A 464 -4.83 21.55 -40.47
C GLN A 464 -6.25 20.94 -40.49
N SER A 465 -6.87 20.64 -39.34
CA SER A 465 -8.12 19.86 -39.30
C SER A 465 -9.39 20.62 -38.88
N GLY A 466 -9.32 21.91 -38.53
CA GLY A 466 -10.52 22.70 -38.15
C GLY A 466 -11.25 22.23 -36.89
N LYS A 467 -10.78 21.18 -36.20
CA LYS A 467 -11.31 20.72 -34.90
C LYS A 467 -10.80 21.63 -33.78
N LYS A 468 -11.70 22.16 -32.95
CA LYS A 468 -11.34 22.85 -31.71
C LYS A 468 -11.03 21.80 -30.64
N GLY A 469 -9.84 21.86 -30.04
CA GLY A 469 -9.47 21.00 -28.92
C GLY A 469 -10.37 21.19 -27.69
N PRO A 470 -10.31 20.27 -26.71
CA PRO A 470 -11.11 20.34 -25.49
C PRO A 470 -10.79 21.60 -24.66
N VAL A 471 -11.83 22.17 -24.05
CA VAL A 471 -11.71 23.33 -23.15
C VAL A 471 -11.75 22.84 -21.71
N TYR A 472 -10.71 23.17 -20.94
CA TYR A 472 -10.57 22.78 -19.55
C TYR A 472 -11.14 23.87 -18.64
N THR A 473 -12.31 23.62 -18.04
CA THR A 473 -12.91 24.55 -17.06
C THR A 473 -12.29 24.43 -15.67
N ASP A 474 -11.69 23.28 -15.37
CA ASP A 474 -11.08 22.96 -14.07
C ASP A 474 -9.88 22.02 -14.28
N MET A 475 -8.94 22.03 -13.33
CA MET A 475 -7.75 21.19 -13.34
C MET A 475 -8.08 19.69 -13.24
N SER A 476 -9.17 19.33 -12.56
CA SER A 476 -9.62 17.93 -12.40
C SER A 476 -10.01 17.25 -13.72
N LYS A 477 -10.20 18.05 -14.79
CA LYS A 477 -10.54 17.56 -16.14
C LYS A 477 -9.33 17.27 -17.01
N ILE A 478 -8.13 17.66 -16.58
CA ILE A 478 -6.90 17.30 -17.29
C ILE A 478 -6.47 15.91 -16.79
N PRO A 479 -6.35 14.91 -17.68
CA PRO A 479 -5.73 13.63 -17.35
C PRO A 479 -4.35 13.82 -16.71
N LEU A 480 -4.16 13.17 -15.55
CA LEU A 480 -2.90 13.14 -14.83
C LEU A 480 -2.48 11.69 -14.63
N ILE A 481 -1.21 11.42 -14.93
CA ILE A 481 -0.51 10.20 -14.56
C ILE A 481 0.64 10.58 -13.63
N VAL A 482 0.76 9.88 -12.50
CA VAL A 482 1.91 9.94 -11.59
C VAL A 482 2.50 8.53 -11.51
N CYS A 483 3.69 8.35 -12.04
CA CYS A 483 4.31 7.04 -12.16
C CYS A 483 5.78 7.06 -11.77
N GLY A 484 6.30 5.93 -11.31
CA GLY A 484 7.71 5.76 -11.01
C GLY A 484 7.96 4.91 -9.77
N ASP A 485 9.16 5.04 -9.24
CA ASP A 485 9.60 4.33 -8.04
C ASP A 485 9.28 5.18 -6.81
N PHE A 486 8.33 4.72 -6.01
CA PHE A 486 7.91 5.36 -4.78
C PHE A 486 8.67 4.83 -3.56
N ASN A 487 9.40 3.73 -3.70
CA ASN A 487 10.08 3.05 -2.59
C ASN A 487 9.13 2.77 -1.40
N SER A 488 7.85 2.54 -1.67
CA SER A 488 6.77 2.48 -0.67
C SER A 488 5.82 1.34 -0.97
N VAL A 489 5.56 0.49 0.01
CA VAL A 489 4.67 -0.67 -0.11
C VAL A 489 3.18 -0.29 -0.10
N PRO A 490 2.25 -1.15 -0.57
CA PRO A 490 0.82 -0.82 -0.69
C PRO A 490 0.11 -0.49 0.63
N ASN A 491 0.66 -0.91 1.77
CA ASN A 491 0.14 -0.58 3.10
C ASN A 491 0.75 0.70 3.71
N SER A 492 1.60 1.41 2.98
CA SER A 492 2.23 2.65 3.44
C SER A 492 1.28 3.86 3.36
N GLY A 493 1.59 4.89 4.15
CA GLY A 493 0.93 6.18 4.11
C GLY A 493 1.05 6.88 2.76
N VAL A 494 2.08 6.58 1.96
CA VAL A 494 2.22 7.09 0.58
C VAL A 494 1.12 6.54 -0.31
N TYR A 495 0.91 5.22 -0.27
CA TYR A 495 -0.12 4.55 -1.06
C TYR A 495 -1.52 4.99 -0.59
N GLU A 496 -1.72 5.11 0.73
CA GLU A 496 -2.95 5.65 1.30
C GLU A 496 -3.22 7.09 0.85
N PHE A 497 -2.22 7.96 0.92
CA PHE A 497 -2.36 9.37 0.55
C PHE A 497 -2.78 9.53 -0.91
N LEU A 498 -2.09 8.84 -1.83
CA LEU A 498 -2.40 8.89 -3.25
C LEU A 498 -3.78 8.29 -3.57
N GLY A 499 -4.13 7.16 -2.94
CA GLY A 499 -5.39 6.47 -3.20
C GLY A 499 -6.63 7.12 -2.58
N LYS A 500 -6.55 7.56 -1.31
CA LYS A 500 -7.68 8.17 -0.59
C LYS A 500 -7.76 9.69 -0.78
N GLY A 501 -6.66 10.34 -1.18
CA GLY A 501 -6.56 11.80 -1.27
C GLY A 501 -6.41 12.51 0.07
N TYR A 502 -6.29 11.77 1.19
CA TYR A 502 -5.98 12.35 2.49
C TYR A 502 -5.24 11.36 3.40
N VAL A 503 -4.42 11.89 4.31
CA VAL A 503 -3.81 11.16 5.42
C VAL A 503 -3.96 11.98 6.70
N ASP A 504 -4.31 11.31 7.80
CA ASP A 504 -4.47 11.93 9.11
C ASP A 504 -3.12 12.41 9.69
N ARG A 505 -3.17 13.46 10.52
CA ARG A 505 -2.00 14.02 11.20
C ARG A 505 -1.26 13.02 12.10
N ASN A 506 -1.94 12.01 12.63
CA ASN A 506 -1.37 11.01 13.54
C ASN A 506 -1.02 9.69 12.83
N HIS A 507 -0.84 9.72 11.52
CA HIS A 507 -0.49 8.52 10.75
C HIS A 507 0.86 7.94 11.19
N GLU A 508 0.95 6.62 11.29
CA GLU A 508 2.13 5.91 11.83
C GLU A 508 3.44 6.21 11.07
N ASP A 509 3.34 6.46 9.77
CA ASP A 509 4.50 6.79 8.92
C ASP A 509 5.13 8.14 9.24
N PHE A 510 4.43 9.07 9.93
CA PHE A 510 5.07 10.28 10.46
C PHE A 510 5.97 10.00 11.66
N MET A 511 5.81 8.84 12.30
CA MET A 511 6.56 8.45 13.49
C MET A 511 6.41 9.51 14.61
N GLU A 512 7.51 10.00 15.17
CA GLU A 512 7.51 11.06 16.19
C GLU A 512 7.91 12.44 15.62
N HIS A 513 7.93 12.59 14.29
CA HIS A 513 8.46 13.78 13.60
C HIS A 513 7.38 14.80 13.23
N GLN A 514 7.78 16.08 13.13
CA GLN A 514 6.88 17.20 12.82
C GLN A 514 7.22 17.91 11.50
N TYR A 515 6.21 18.04 10.64
CA TYR A 515 6.32 18.60 9.29
C TYR A 515 5.34 19.76 9.05
N GLY A 516 5.25 20.68 10.01
CA GLY A 516 4.44 21.89 9.89
C GLY A 516 2.97 21.57 9.64
N ALA A 517 2.39 22.21 8.61
CA ALA A 517 0.98 22.06 8.24
C ALA A 517 0.56 20.60 8.04
N PHE A 518 1.44 19.77 7.46
CA PHE A 518 1.14 18.37 7.17
C PHE A 518 0.90 17.53 8.43
N THR A 519 1.60 17.82 9.52
CA THR A 519 1.42 17.14 10.81
C THR A 519 0.46 17.86 11.75
N THR A 520 0.10 19.13 11.49
CA THR A 520 -0.88 19.85 12.34
C THR A 520 -2.31 19.70 11.83
N GLU A 521 -2.50 19.77 10.51
CA GLU A 521 -3.81 19.77 9.84
C GLU A 521 -4.09 18.46 9.07
N GLY A 522 -3.07 17.63 8.86
CA GLY A 522 -3.12 16.47 7.97
C GLY A 522 -2.77 16.84 6.53
N MET A 523 -2.63 15.84 5.66
CA MET A 523 -2.32 16.03 4.24
C MET A 523 -3.56 15.74 3.39
N ARG A 524 -3.78 16.54 2.34
CA ARG A 524 -4.90 16.36 1.41
C ARG A 524 -4.51 16.73 -0.01
N HIS A 525 -5.09 16.06 -1.00
CA HIS A 525 -5.04 16.47 -2.41
C HIS A 525 -6.38 16.26 -3.11
N LYS A 526 -6.59 16.97 -4.23
CA LYS A 526 -7.90 17.00 -4.93
C LYS A 526 -8.03 15.97 -6.06
N PHE A 527 -6.93 15.32 -6.44
CA PHE A 527 -6.94 14.36 -7.54
C PHE A 527 -7.58 13.04 -7.12
N ALA A 528 -8.52 12.53 -7.91
CA ALA A 528 -9.10 11.21 -7.73
C ALA A 528 -8.19 10.16 -8.39
N LEU A 529 -7.09 9.80 -7.71
CA LEU A 529 -6.10 8.87 -8.24
C LEU A 529 -6.45 7.42 -7.90
N LYS A 530 -6.06 6.51 -8.79
CA LYS A 530 -6.11 5.07 -8.57
C LYS A 530 -4.85 4.44 -9.16
N SER A 531 -4.27 3.45 -8.47
CA SER A 531 -3.21 2.62 -9.05
C SER A 531 -3.79 1.80 -10.19
N SER A 532 -3.09 1.74 -11.33
CA SER A 532 -3.55 0.97 -12.49
C SER A 532 -3.63 -0.54 -12.23
N TYR A 533 -2.80 -1.06 -11.33
CA TYR A 533 -2.75 -2.47 -10.95
C TYR A 533 -3.65 -2.82 -9.75
N ALA A 534 -4.29 -1.82 -9.11
CA ALA A 534 -5.19 -2.06 -7.97
C ALA A 534 -6.39 -2.97 -8.31
N ASN A 535 -6.84 -2.98 -9.57
CA ASN A 535 -7.96 -3.82 -10.00
C ASN A 535 -7.66 -5.33 -9.91
N ILE A 536 -6.38 -5.72 -9.98
CA ILE A 536 -5.95 -7.13 -9.87
C ILE A 536 -5.35 -7.46 -8.50
N GLY A 537 -5.39 -6.51 -7.55
CA GLY A 537 -4.78 -6.69 -6.22
C GLY A 537 -3.29 -6.35 -6.16
N GLU A 538 -2.79 -5.52 -7.09
CA GLU A 538 -1.37 -5.26 -7.34
C GLU A 538 -0.60 -6.50 -7.84
N LEU A 539 0.59 -6.29 -8.43
CA LEU A 539 1.49 -7.41 -8.75
C LEU A 539 2.05 -8.02 -7.45
N PRO A 540 2.56 -9.26 -7.46
CA PRO A 540 3.19 -9.83 -6.26
C PRO A 540 4.45 -9.06 -5.83
N MET A 541 5.22 -8.57 -6.80
CA MET A 541 6.41 -7.76 -6.59
C MET A 541 6.71 -6.87 -7.80
N THR A 542 7.35 -5.73 -7.57
CA THR A 542 7.93 -4.90 -8.64
C THR A 542 9.44 -4.74 -8.51
N ASN A 543 10.00 -4.88 -7.31
CA ASN A 543 11.43 -5.07 -7.07
C ASN A 543 11.68 -6.45 -6.48
N TYR A 544 12.67 -7.18 -7.01
CA TYR A 544 12.94 -8.56 -6.60
C TYR A 544 14.43 -8.82 -6.39
N ILE A 545 14.86 -8.76 -5.13
CA ILE A 545 16.22 -9.09 -4.70
C ILE A 545 16.19 -10.03 -3.48
N PRO A 546 17.23 -10.84 -3.22
CA PRO A 546 17.24 -11.70 -2.04
C PRO A 546 17.13 -10.90 -0.74
N GLY A 547 16.01 -11.09 -0.05
CA GLY A 547 15.68 -10.41 1.21
C GLY A 547 14.76 -9.20 1.09
N PHE A 548 14.40 -8.79 -0.14
CA PHE A 548 13.43 -7.74 -0.39
C PHE A 548 12.67 -8.04 -1.70
N GLU A 549 11.41 -8.40 -1.58
CA GLU A 549 10.50 -8.76 -2.66
C GLU A 549 9.18 -8.05 -2.38
N GLU A 550 9.01 -6.87 -2.96
CA GLU A 550 7.91 -5.96 -2.61
C GLU A 550 7.45 -5.15 -3.82
N VAL A 551 6.23 -4.61 -3.72
CA VAL A 551 5.67 -3.65 -4.70
C VAL A 551 6.03 -2.24 -4.26
N ILE A 552 6.86 -1.56 -5.06
CA ILE A 552 7.30 -0.18 -4.78
C ILE A 552 7.19 0.76 -5.98
N ASP A 553 6.91 0.21 -7.16
CA ASP A 553 6.69 0.95 -8.39
C ASP A 553 5.19 1.03 -8.69
N TYR A 554 4.72 2.20 -9.10
CA TYR A 554 3.30 2.38 -9.38
C TYR A 554 3.05 3.26 -10.59
N VAL A 555 1.90 3.07 -11.21
CA VAL A 555 1.32 3.99 -12.21
C VAL A 555 -0.05 4.42 -11.69
N TRP A 556 -0.11 5.62 -11.11
CA TRP A 556 -1.33 6.26 -10.64
C TRP A 556 -1.95 7.08 -11.77
N TYR A 557 -3.26 7.01 -11.90
CA TYR A 557 -4.00 7.74 -12.93
C TYR A 557 -5.27 8.38 -12.35
N THR A 558 -5.71 9.49 -12.94
CA THR A 558 -6.99 10.13 -12.60
C THR A 558 -8.18 9.33 -13.11
N GLN A 559 -8.91 8.67 -12.21
CA GLN A 559 -9.99 7.73 -12.55
C GLN A 559 -11.24 8.39 -13.19
N ASN A 560 -11.39 9.69 -13.00
CA ASN A 560 -12.49 10.48 -13.58
C ASN A 560 -12.25 10.83 -15.06
N THR A 561 -11.01 10.77 -15.56
CA THR A 561 -10.65 11.14 -16.95
C THR A 561 -10.07 9.97 -17.74
N LEU A 562 -9.56 8.94 -17.08
CA LEU A 562 -8.93 7.77 -17.71
C LEU A 562 -9.60 6.47 -17.22
N SER A 563 -9.50 5.42 -18.03
CA SER A 563 -9.89 4.05 -17.71
C SER A 563 -8.80 3.11 -18.18
N VAL A 564 -8.44 2.11 -17.37
CA VAL A 564 -7.44 1.10 -17.74
C VAL A 564 -8.11 0.06 -18.62
N ILE A 565 -7.54 -0.21 -19.81
CA ILE A 565 -8.04 -1.22 -20.76
C ILE A 565 -7.13 -2.46 -20.83
N GLY A 566 -5.87 -2.34 -20.41
CA GLY A 566 -4.97 -3.49 -20.36
C GLY A 566 -3.74 -3.24 -19.50
N LEU A 567 -3.19 -4.34 -18.99
CA LEU A 567 -2.05 -4.38 -18.07
C LEU A 567 -1.12 -5.52 -18.44
N LEU A 568 0.19 -5.33 -18.26
CA LEU A 568 1.16 -6.41 -18.34
C LEU A 568 1.19 -7.20 -17.03
N GLY A 569 0.92 -8.49 -17.09
CA GLY A 569 0.78 -9.41 -15.96
C GLY A 569 2.10 -9.75 -15.27
N GLU A 570 2.04 -10.73 -14.36
CA GLU A 570 3.18 -11.17 -13.54
C GLU A 570 4.21 -12.00 -14.32
N VAL A 571 5.36 -12.25 -13.69
CA VAL A 571 6.38 -13.18 -14.19
C VAL A 571 5.99 -14.61 -13.82
N ASP A 572 6.23 -15.55 -14.74
CA ASP A 572 5.92 -16.96 -14.52
C ASP A 572 6.57 -17.52 -13.24
N GLN A 573 5.76 -18.11 -12.37
CA GLN A 573 6.20 -18.66 -11.10
C GLN A 573 7.19 -19.83 -11.25
N SER A 574 7.10 -20.61 -12.33
CA SER A 574 8.05 -21.72 -12.55
C SER A 574 9.45 -21.23 -12.88
N TYR A 575 9.57 -20.02 -13.43
CA TYR A 575 10.83 -19.30 -13.63
C TYR A 575 11.33 -18.69 -12.32
N LEU A 576 10.48 -17.98 -11.57
CA LEU A 576 10.86 -17.34 -10.29
C LEU A 576 11.42 -18.35 -9.29
N ASN A 577 10.84 -19.56 -9.20
CA ASN A 577 11.32 -20.63 -8.33
C ASN A 577 12.75 -21.14 -8.63
N LYS A 578 13.36 -20.75 -9.76
CA LYS A 578 14.69 -21.20 -10.20
C LYS A 578 15.77 -20.12 -10.07
N ILE A 579 15.41 -18.92 -9.64
CA ILE A 579 16.33 -17.78 -9.55
C ILE A 579 16.35 -17.22 -8.14
N VAL A 580 17.42 -16.46 -7.83
CA VAL A 580 17.62 -15.84 -6.52
C VAL A 580 17.06 -14.42 -6.45
N GLY A 581 17.05 -13.72 -7.59
CA GLY A 581 16.69 -12.31 -7.69
C GLY A 581 17.02 -11.74 -9.06
N PHE A 582 16.76 -10.45 -9.19
CA PHE A 582 17.08 -9.60 -10.33
C PHE A 582 18.15 -8.55 -9.95
N PRO A 583 18.98 -8.07 -10.89
CA PRO A 583 19.04 -8.43 -12.29
C PRO A 583 19.61 -9.83 -12.47
N ASN A 584 19.28 -10.48 -13.58
CA ASN A 584 19.88 -11.73 -14.00
C ASN A 584 20.15 -11.71 -15.51
N VAL A 585 20.42 -12.86 -16.10
CA VAL A 585 20.74 -12.96 -17.53
C VAL A 585 19.59 -12.49 -18.43
N HIS A 586 18.34 -12.65 -17.96
CA HIS A 586 17.11 -12.37 -18.73
C HIS A 586 16.44 -11.05 -18.34
N PHE A 587 16.59 -10.62 -17.08
CA PHE A 587 16.05 -9.37 -16.55
C PHE A 587 17.19 -8.39 -16.22
N PRO A 588 17.31 -7.26 -16.94
CA PRO A 588 18.47 -6.36 -16.85
C PRO A 588 18.38 -5.32 -15.72
N SER A 589 17.28 -5.27 -14.98
CA SER A 589 17.10 -4.42 -13.80
C SER A 589 16.63 -5.28 -12.63
N ASP A 590 16.84 -4.84 -11.40
CA ASP A 590 16.23 -5.43 -10.21
C ASP A 590 14.74 -5.12 -10.06
N HIS A 591 14.23 -4.17 -10.86
CA HIS A 591 12.81 -3.88 -11.00
C HIS A 591 12.18 -4.57 -12.21
N LEU A 592 10.86 -4.72 -12.16
CA LEU A 592 10.01 -5.15 -13.27
C LEU A 592 9.37 -3.93 -13.93
N SER A 593 9.30 -3.98 -15.26
CA SER A 593 8.57 -2.98 -16.04
C SER A 593 7.06 -3.05 -15.78
N LEU A 594 6.43 -1.89 -15.60
CA LEU A 594 4.97 -1.75 -15.56
C LEU A 594 4.50 -1.21 -16.90
N PHE A 595 3.56 -1.91 -17.54
CA PHE A 595 3.05 -1.50 -18.84
C PHE A 595 1.52 -1.51 -18.82
N THR A 596 0.94 -0.32 -19.04
CA THR A 596 -0.49 -0.08 -18.89
C THR A 596 -1.04 0.61 -20.11
N GLU A 597 -2.20 0.17 -20.60
CA GLU A 597 -2.93 0.85 -21.66
C GLU A 597 -4.18 1.54 -21.09
N PHE A 598 -4.36 2.82 -21.45
CA PHE A 598 -5.43 3.67 -21.01
C PHE A 598 -6.35 4.07 -22.16
N ARG A 599 -7.64 4.24 -21.83
CA ARG A 599 -8.64 4.88 -22.67
C ARG A 599 -9.09 6.20 -22.03
N LEU A 600 -9.12 7.25 -22.82
CA LEU A 600 -9.61 8.56 -22.41
C LEU A 600 -11.14 8.56 -22.29
N ARG A 601 -11.66 9.17 -21.23
CA ARG A 601 -13.11 9.39 -21.07
C ARG A 601 -13.53 10.63 -21.87
N PRO A 602 -14.58 10.58 -22.72
CA PRO A 602 -14.98 11.71 -23.56
C PRO A 602 -15.35 12.98 -22.76
N PRO A 603 -14.94 14.19 -23.21
CA PRO A 603 -15.25 15.44 -22.53
C PRO A 603 -16.74 15.84 -22.49
N SER A 604 -17.63 15.11 -23.17
CA SER A 604 -19.07 15.38 -23.24
C SER A 604 -19.90 14.22 -22.70
N HIS A 605 -19.59 13.79 -21.48
CA HIS A 605 -20.52 13.23 -20.49
C HIS A 605 -19.92 13.37 -19.08
N ILE A 606 -19.09 14.39 -18.86
CA ILE A 606 -18.84 14.90 -17.51
C ILE A 606 -20.02 15.84 -17.23
N THR A 607 -21.19 15.26 -16.98
CA THR A 607 -22.07 15.85 -15.96
C THR A 607 -21.16 16.03 -14.75
N ASP A 608 -20.86 17.28 -14.43
CA ASP A 608 -20.30 17.73 -13.15
C ASP A 608 -19.71 16.59 -12.32
N VAL A 609 -18.38 16.46 -12.24
CA VAL A 609 -17.81 15.57 -11.20
C VAL A 609 -18.13 16.14 -9.79
N SER A 610 -18.53 17.42 -9.71
CA SER A 610 -19.23 17.99 -8.55
C SER A 610 -20.65 17.41 -8.33
N ARG A 611 -21.23 16.72 -9.32
CA ARG A 611 -22.44 15.87 -9.22
C ARG A 611 -22.14 14.37 -9.18
N GLN A 612 -20.93 13.90 -9.49
CA GLN A 612 -20.51 12.50 -9.22
C GLN A 612 -20.13 12.23 -7.76
N ASN A 613 -20.15 13.26 -6.90
CA ASN A 613 -20.28 13.03 -5.47
C ASN A 613 -21.71 12.68 -5.03
N ASN A 614 -22.70 12.79 -5.92
CA ASN A 614 -24.00 12.19 -5.70
C ASN A 614 -23.99 10.77 -6.28
N LEU A 615 -24.22 9.79 -5.41
CA LEU A 615 -24.61 8.44 -5.85
C LEU A 615 -25.74 8.59 -6.88
N ASP A 616 -25.60 7.93 -8.03
CA ASP A 616 -26.71 7.79 -9.00
C ASP A 616 -27.95 7.29 -8.26
N ASP A 617 -29.17 7.66 -8.68
CA ASP A 617 -30.41 7.31 -7.97
C ASP A 617 -30.52 5.77 -7.79
N LEU A 618 -30.00 4.99 -8.74
CA LEU A 618 -29.92 3.54 -8.64
C LEU A 618 -28.87 3.04 -7.63
N GLU A 619 -27.70 3.67 -7.57
CA GLU A 619 -26.63 3.32 -6.63
C GLU A 619 -26.96 3.77 -5.20
N SER A 620 -27.56 4.95 -5.04
CA SER A 620 -28.13 5.44 -3.79
C SER A 620 -29.19 4.47 -3.28
N ALA A 621 -30.07 3.99 -4.16
CA ALA A 621 -31.04 2.96 -3.81
C ALA A 621 -30.38 1.62 -3.42
N LYS A 622 -29.32 1.17 -4.10
CA LYS A 622 -28.57 -0.05 -3.71
C LYS A 622 -27.89 0.11 -2.35
N LEU A 623 -27.27 1.25 -2.10
CA LEU A 623 -26.64 1.59 -0.82
C LEU A 623 -27.67 1.54 0.30
N TRP A 624 -28.79 2.26 0.15
CA TRP A 624 -29.83 2.30 1.17
C TRP A 624 -30.50 0.93 1.38
N ARG A 625 -30.73 0.14 0.32
CA ARG A 625 -31.15 -1.27 0.46
C ARG A 625 -30.16 -2.08 1.29
N GLY A 626 -28.86 -1.93 1.03
CA GLY A 626 -27.80 -2.61 1.77
C GLY A 626 -27.79 -2.20 3.25
N ILE A 627 -27.84 -0.90 3.53
CA ILE A 627 -27.90 -0.35 4.89
C ILE A 627 -29.14 -0.86 5.63
N PHE A 628 -30.31 -0.80 4.99
CA PHE A 628 -31.56 -1.29 5.55
C PHE A 628 -31.55 -2.81 5.77
N TYR A 629 -30.93 -3.58 4.88
CA TYR A 629 -30.73 -5.01 5.07
C TYR A 629 -29.84 -5.31 6.28
N CYS A 630 -28.73 -4.59 6.44
CA CYS A 630 -27.84 -4.73 7.60
C CYS A 630 -28.56 -4.34 8.90
N PHE A 631 -29.31 -3.23 8.89
CA PHE A 631 -30.10 -2.77 10.02
C PHE A 631 -31.20 -3.78 10.39
N TRP A 632 -31.83 -4.37 9.38
CA TRP A 632 -32.85 -5.43 9.51
C TRP A 632 -32.30 -6.69 10.18
N MET A 633 -31.17 -7.21 9.70
CA MET A 633 -30.57 -8.49 10.13
C MET A 633 -29.98 -8.42 11.55
N SER A 634 -29.78 -7.23 12.10
CA SER A 634 -29.36 -7.08 13.50
C SER A 634 -30.50 -7.51 14.43
N ASP A 635 -30.23 -8.47 15.32
CA ASP A 635 -31.18 -9.05 16.28
C ASP A 635 -31.03 -8.47 17.70
N LYS A 636 -29.93 -7.78 17.99
CA LYS A 636 -29.63 -7.21 19.32
C LYS A 636 -30.12 -5.76 19.46
N PRO A 637 -31.04 -5.44 20.41
CA PRO A 637 -31.60 -4.09 20.57
C PRO A 637 -30.55 -2.98 20.78
N LEU A 638 -29.50 -3.24 21.58
CA LEU A 638 -28.42 -2.27 21.81
C LEU A 638 -27.61 -1.97 20.54
N VAL A 639 -27.40 -2.99 19.71
CA VAL A 639 -26.69 -2.83 18.42
C VAL A 639 -27.55 -2.02 17.45
N GLN A 640 -28.87 -2.27 17.43
CA GLN A 640 -29.80 -1.50 16.60
C GLN A 640 -29.86 -0.02 17.03
N GLN A 641 -29.90 0.26 18.34
CA GLN A 641 -29.88 1.64 18.85
C GLN A 641 -28.58 2.37 18.47
N LYS A 642 -27.43 1.69 18.65
CA LYS A 642 -26.12 2.25 18.29
C LYS A 642 -26.03 2.48 16.78
N LEU A 643 -26.44 1.51 15.97
CA LEU A 643 -26.44 1.61 14.52
C LEU A 643 -27.38 2.73 14.01
N ALA A 644 -28.58 2.86 14.58
CA ALA A 644 -29.49 3.96 14.23
C ALA A 644 -28.88 5.33 14.56
N TRP A 645 -28.19 5.43 15.70
CA TRP A 645 -27.48 6.65 16.11
C TRP A 645 -26.32 6.96 15.17
N ASP A 646 -25.44 5.99 14.89
CA ASP A 646 -24.29 6.13 14.00
C ASP A 646 -24.76 6.55 12.58
N LEU A 647 -25.75 5.86 12.03
CA LEU A 647 -26.29 6.17 10.69
C LEU A 647 -26.92 7.57 10.61
N SER A 648 -27.66 8.00 11.63
CA SER A 648 -28.25 9.34 11.63
C SER A 648 -27.20 10.44 11.79
N ASN A 649 -26.13 10.19 12.54
CA ASN A 649 -25.07 11.16 12.81
C ASN A 649 -24.18 11.41 11.61
N ILE A 650 -24.16 10.52 10.62
CA ILE A 650 -23.51 10.79 9.33
C ILE A 650 -23.97 12.13 8.75
N LEU A 651 -25.24 12.52 8.93
CA LEU A 651 -25.75 13.83 8.49
C LEU A 651 -25.00 15.01 9.13
N LEU A 652 -24.51 14.86 10.36
CA LEU A 652 -23.77 15.90 11.07
C LEU A 652 -22.26 15.87 10.76
N GLU A 653 -21.77 14.78 10.17
CA GLU A 653 -20.36 14.59 9.81
C GLU A 653 -20.06 14.97 8.35
N ILE A 654 -21.07 14.95 7.47
CA ILE A 654 -20.91 15.35 6.07
C ILE A 654 -20.61 16.86 5.99
N PRO A 655 -19.44 17.28 5.47
CA PRO A 655 -19.03 18.68 5.46
C PRO A 655 -19.75 19.54 4.41
N ASP A 656 -20.31 18.90 3.38
CA ASP A 656 -21.02 19.56 2.29
C ASP A 656 -22.54 19.48 2.49
N VAL A 657 -23.17 20.64 2.64
CA VAL A 657 -24.60 20.76 3.00
C VAL A 657 -25.50 20.14 1.91
N ASP A 658 -25.15 20.29 0.64
CA ASP A 658 -25.93 19.73 -0.47
C ASP A 658 -25.88 18.20 -0.47
N ASN A 659 -24.71 17.59 -0.28
CA ASN A 659 -24.56 16.14 -0.16
C ASN A 659 -25.25 15.58 1.08
N CYS A 660 -25.25 16.32 2.20
CA CYS A 660 -26.01 15.97 3.41
C CYS A 660 -27.50 15.83 3.11
N TRP A 661 -28.09 16.82 2.42
CA TRP A 661 -29.50 16.77 2.06
C TRP A 661 -29.84 15.71 1.01
N ASN A 662 -28.92 15.42 0.09
CA ASN A 662 -29.08 14.31 -0.85
C ASN A 662 -29.07 12.95 -0.15
N PHE A 663 -28.21 12.76 0.86
CA PHE A 663 -28.21 11.56 1.70
C PHE A 663 -29.53 11.43 2.49
N TYR A 664 -30.00 12.53 3.10
CA TYR A 664 -31.28 12.56 3.81
C TYR A 664 -32.47 12.27 2.91
N LYS A 665 -32.46 12.78 1.67
CA LYS A 665 -33.48 12.49 0.66
C LYS A 665 -33.47 11.01 0.26
N GLY A 666 -32.29 10.44 0.02
CA GLY A 666 -32.15 9.02 -0.32
C GLY A 666 -32.72 8.08 0.76
N PHE A 667 -32.56 8.44 2.04
CA PHE A 667 -33.20 7.72 3.15
C PHE A 667 -34.73 7.64 2.99
N TRP A 668 -35.39 8.76 2.70
CA TRP A 668 -36.85 8.81 2.54
C TRP A 668 -37.34 8.10 1.28
N ASP A 669 -36.65 8.31 0.16
CA ASP A 669 -36.96 7.67 -1.12
C ASP A 669 -36.95 6.14 -0.99
N GLU A 670 -35.93 5.59 -0.33
CA GLU A 670 -35.83 4.14 -0.10
C GLU A 670 -36.85 3.64 0.92
N LEU A 671 -37.02 4.36 2.03
CA LEU A 671 -37.89 3.95 3.12
C LEU A 671 -39.35 3.83 2.66
N ILE A 672 -39.83 4.79 1.88
CA ILE A 672 -41.19 4.78 1.33
C ILE A 672 -41.36 3.64 0.33
N ARG A 673 -40.34 3.36 -0.49
CA ARG A 673 -40.38 2.25 -1.45
C ARG A 673 -40.52 0.90 -0.76
N GLU A 674 -39.78 0.67 0.32
CA GLU A 674 -39.78 -0.61 1.05
C GLU A 674 -40.94 -0.71 2.06
N TRP A 675 -41.62 0.40 2.40
CA TRP A 675 -42.60 0.44 3.49
C TRP A 675 -43.72 -0.60 3.36
N SER A 676 -44.23 -0.81 2.13
CA SER A 676 -45.30 -1.79 1.87
C SER A 676 -44.88 -3.24 2.11
N GLY A 677 -43.57 -3.53 2.08
CA GLY A 677 -42.98 -4.84 2.35
C GLY A 677 -42.62 -5.08 3.83
N LEU A 678 -42.85 -4.10 4.72
CA LEU A 678 -42.50 -4.21 6.13
C LEU A 678 -43.55 -4.98 6.93
N ASP A 679 -43.16 -6.11 7.51
CA ASP A 679 -43.92 -6.79 8.56
C ASP A 679 -43.95 -6.00 9.90
N ARG A 680 -44.84 -6.41 10.80
CA ARG A 680 -45.09 -5.73 12.09
C ARG A 680 -43.84 -5.63 12.97
N TYR A 681 -42.93 -6.61 12.95
CA TYR A 681 -41.71 -6.60 13.76
C TYR A 681 -40.63 -5.71 13.15
N ARG A 682 -40.69 -5.44 11.84
CA ARG A 682 -39.80 -4.46 11.18
C ARG A 682 -40.18 -3.04 11.53
N LEU A 683 -41.48 -2.74 11.59
CA LEU A 683 -42.00 -1.38 11.77
C LEU A 683 -41.44 -0.70 13.02
N ASP A 684 -41.36 -1.40 14.16
CA ASP A 684 -40.83 -0.83 15.41
C ASP A 684 -39.36 -0.39 15.26
N LYS A 685 -38.54 -1.15 14.51
CA LYS A 685 -37.15 -0.79 14.23
C LYS A 685 -37.05 0.44 13.34
N TYR A 686 -37.89 0.52 12.31
CA TYR A 686 -37.91 1.66 11.39
C TYR A 686 -38.44 2.95 12.05
N TYR A 687 -39.41 2.85 12.96
CA TYR A 687 -39.88 4.01 13.73
C TYR A 687 -38.77 4.62 14.60
N MET A 688 -37.90 3.80 15.18
CA MET A 688 -36.70 4.26 15.88
C MET A 688 -35.71 4.96 14.92
N LEU A 689 -35.47 4.36 13.76
CA LEU A 689 -34.57 4.92 12.74
C LEU A 689 -35.08 6.28 12.22
N ILE A 690 -36.37 6.38 11.90
CA ILE A 690 -37.04 7.62 11.49
C ILE A 690 -36.84 8.72 12.54
N ARG A 691 -37.08 8.40 13.83
CA ARG A 691 -36.93 9.38 14.91
C ARG A 691 -35.50 9.93 14.97
N LYS A 692 -34.49 9.08 14.78
CA LYS A 692 -33.07 9.48 14.80
C LYS A 692 -32.68 10.32 13.58
N PHE A 693 -33.12 9.94 12.38
CA PHE A 693 -32.88 10.72 11.17
C PHE A 693 -33.57 12.09 11.19
N LEU A 694 -34.80 12.17 11.71
CA LEU A 694 -35.49 13.44 11.90
C LEU A 694 -34.75 14.34 12.90
N GLN A 695 -34.33 13.78 14.05
CA GLN A 695 -33.57 14.53 15.05
C GLN A 695 -32.26 15.09 14.47
N ALA A 696 -31.50 14.28 13.74
CA ALA A 696 -30.25 14.70 13.12
C ALA A 696 -30.46 15.77 12.04
N ALA A 697 -31.48 15.63 11.19
CA ALA A 697 -31.81 16.62 10.17
C ALA A 697 -32.22 17.98 10.78
N ILE A 698 -32.99 17.99 11.87
CA ILE A 698 -33.32 19.23 12.58
C ILE A 698 -32.04 19.85 13.17
N LYS A 699 -31.12 19.05 13.72
CA LYS A 699 -29.83 19.56 14.22
C LYS A 699 -28.96 20.17 13.11
N VAL A 700 -28.99 19.63 11.89
CA VAL A 700 -28.33 20.25 10.72
C VAL A 700 -28.90 21.65 10.47
N CYS A 701 -30.24 21.79 10.46
CA CYS A 701 -30.89 23.09 10.34
C CYS A 701 -30.59 24.03 11.51
N VAL A 702 -30.42 23.54 12.73
CA VAL A 702 -30.04 24.39 13.87
C VAL A 702 -28.58 24.86 13.71
N ASN A 703 -27.67 23.97 13.35
CA ASN A 703 -26.24 24.28 13.20
C ASN A 703 -25.96 25.26 12.06
N ASP A 704 -26.78 25.28 11.02
CA ASP A 704 -26.65 26.21 9.90
C ASP A 704 -27.50 27.49 10.04
N ASN A 705 -28.09 27.74 11.21
CA ASN A 705 -29.03 28.84 11.49
C ASN A 705 -30.25 28.87 10.54
N PHE A 706 -30.79 27.70 10.21
CA PHE A 706 -31.95 27.46 9.35
C PHE A 706 -31.79 27.92 7.90
N ASN A 707 -30.56 28.12 7.42
CA ASN A 707 -30.30 28.51 6.04
C ASN A 707 -30.78 27.46 5.03
N SER A 708 -30.76 26.18 5.40
CA SER A 708 -31.22 25.07 4.54
C SER A 708 -32.64 24.58 4.83
N LEU A 709 -33.44 25.33 5.59
CA LEU A 709 -34.79 24.94 6.00
C LEU A 709 -35.74 24.69 4.82
N ASP A 710 -35.61 25.46 3.74
CA ASP A 710 -36.43 25.24 2.53
C ASP A 710 -36.13 23.88 1.87
N THR A 711 -34.86 23.45 1.87
CA THR A 711 -34.46 22.14 1.36
C THR A 711 -35.04 21.03 2.24
N PHE A 712 -34.89 21.13 3.56
CA PHE A 712 -35.51 20.22 4.53
C PHE A 712 -37.02 20.08 4.32
N ASN A 713 -37.73 21.21 4.21
CA ASN A 713 -39.17 21.24 3.99
C ASN A 713 -39.57 20.60 2.66
N SER A 714 -38.79 20.80 1.60
CA SER A 714 -39.03 20.19 0.29
C SER A 714 -38.89 18.66 0.30
N ILE A 715 -38.02 18.13 1.16
CA ILE A 715 -37.84 16.68 1.36
C ILE A 715 -39.02 16.11 2.16
N LEU A 716 -39.45 16.81 3.22
CA LEU A 716 -40.58 16.37 4.05
C LEU A 716 -41.93 16.39 3.32
N LEU A 717 -42.16 17.39 2.46
CA LEU A 717 -43.39 17.52 1.69
C LEU A 717 -43.12 17.89 0.22
N ASN A 718 -43.21 16.88 -0.64
CA ASN A 718 -43.43 17.02 -2.07
C ASN A 718 -44.77 16.33 -2.42
N PRO A 719 -45.81 17.06 -2.88
CA PRO A 719 -47.14 16.50 -3.11
C PRO A 719 -47.18 15.23 -3.98
N ARG A 720 -46.27 15.14 -4.96
CA ARG A 720 -46.17 14.02 -5.92
C ARG A 720 -44.87 13.22 -5.80
N GLY A 721 -44.03 13.51 -4.81
CA GLY A 721 -42.74 12.86 -4.58
C GLY A 721 -42.81 11.80 -3.48
N ALA A 722 -41.74 11.01 -3.34
CA ALA A 722 -41.56 10.09 -2.22
C ALA A 722 -41.14 10.87 -0.95
N SER A 723 -42.10 11.61 -0.41
CA SER A 723 -41.94 12.40 0.82
C SER A 723 -42.84 11.87 1.92
N PRO A 724 -42.40 11.89 3.20
CA PRO A 724 -43.17 11.31 4.31
C PRO A 724 -44.54 11.97 4.56
N LEU A 725 -44.72 13.23 4.12
CA LEU A 725 -45.96 13.98 4.27
C LEU A 725 -46.75 14.12 2.95
N ALA A 726 -46.36 13.40 1.88
CA ALA A 726 -47.04 13.52 0.59
C ALA A 726 -48.51 13.09 0.69
N TYR A 727 -49.43 13.96 0.24
CA TYR A 727 -50.88 13.72 0.31
C TYR A 727 -51.51 13.31 -1.03
N GLU A 728 -50.80 13.44 -2.16
CA GLU A 728 -51.27 12.92 -3.47
C GLU A 728 -50.63 11.57 -3.85
N ASP A 729 -49.54 11.15 -3.20
CA ASP A 729 -48.86 9.89 -3.48
C ASP A 729 -49.43 8.73 -2.64
N HIS A 730 -50.10 7.80 -3.31
CA HIS A 730 -50.70 6.60 -2.70
C HIS A 730 -49.68 5.59 -2.15
N ARG A 731 -48.40 5.71 -2.54
CA ARG A 731 -47.31 4.87 -2.01
C ARG A 731 -46.94 5.23 -0.58
N VAL A 732 -47.23 6.46 -0.15
CA VAL A 732 -46.89 6.97 1.19
C VAL A 732 -47.97 6.55 2.19
N PRO A 733 -47.67 5.68 3.16
CA PRO A 733 -48.72 5.14 4.04
C PRO A 733 -49.06 6.11 5.15
N ALA A 734 -50.35 6.24 5.47
CA ALA A 734 -50.81 7.19 6.48
C ALA A 734 -50.20 6.97 7.87
N SER A 735 -49.79 5.74 8.20
CA SER A 735 -49.07 5.42 9.44
C SER A 735 -47.75 6.18 9.59
N LEU A 736 -47.06 6.44 8.47
CA LEU A 736 -45.82 7.21 8.47
C LEU A 736 -46.11 8.67 8.84
N THR A 737 -47.14 9.26 8.26
CA THR A 737 -47.61 10.61 8.60
C THR A 737 -48.00 10.72 10.07
N TYR A 738 -48.68 9.71 10.63
CA TYR A 738 -49.06 9.70 12.04
C TYR A 738 -47.84 9.66 12.96
N HIS A 739 -46.87 8.80 12.67
CA HIS A 739 -45.64 8.73 13.46
C HIS A 739 -44.85 10.03 13.37
N MET A 740 -44.71 10.59 12.16
CA MET A 740 -44.03 11.87 11.96
C MET A 740 -44.70 13.01 12.75
N SER A 741 -46.04 13.08 12.76
CA SER A 741 -46.74 14.10 13.56
C SER A 741 -46.57 13.91 15.05
N ASP A 742 -46.51 12.66 15.53
CA ASP A 742 -46.39 12.35 16.95
C ASP A 742 -44.99 12.66 17.50
N ILE A 743 -43.93 12.64 16.67
CA ILE A 743 -42.53 12.80 17.12
C ILE A 743 -41.91 14.16 16.79
N PHE A 744 -42.48 14.93 15.87
CA PHE A 744 -41.82 16.12 15.31
C PHE A 744 -41.50 17.19 16.37
N THR A 745 -42.48 17.55 17.19
CA THR A 745 -42.31 18.56 18.25
C THR A 745 -41.30 18.12 19.29
N ASP A 746 -41.33 16.83 19.67
CA ASP A 746 -40.42 16.28 20.67
C ASP A 746 -38.96 16.32 20.20
N GLU A 747 -38.71 15.95 18.94
CA GLU A 747 -37.35 15.95 18.38
C GLU A 747 -36.85 17.36 18.08
N LEU A 748 -37.74 18.28 17.69
CA LEU A 748 -37.43 19.71 17.60
C LEU A 748 -37.02 20.28 18.97
N ASN A 749 -37.79 19.99 20.02
CA ASN A 749 -37.52 20.43 21.38
C ASN A 749 -36.17 19.92 21.90
N LYS A 750 -35.82 18.67 21.57
CA LYS A 750 -34.50 18.09 21.91
C LYS A 750 -33.35 18.69 21.11
N ALA A 751 -33.58 19.03 19.84
CA ALA A 751 -32.55 19.64 19.01
C ALA A 751 -32.17 21.06 19.48
N LEU A 752 -33.11 21.77 20.10
CA LEU A 752 -32.93 23.09 20.70
C LEU A 752 -32.47 23.07 22.16
N ALA A 753 -32.12 21.91 22.72
CA ALA A 753 -31.71 21.83 24.13
C ALA A 753 -30.40 22.58 24.43
N ASP A 754 -29.52 22.71 23.43
CA ASP A 754 -28.19 23.32 23.56
C ASP A 754 -28.16 24.80 23.07
N THR A 755 -29.31 25.41 22.74
CA THR A 755 -29.39 26.78 22.20
C THR A 755 -29.67 27.83 23.29
N ASP A 756 -29.10 29.02 23.15
CA ASP A 756 -29.29 30.14 24.09
C ASP A 756 -30.71 30.74 24.05
N GLU A 757 -31.14 31.39 25.13
CA GLU A 757 -32.46 32.05 25.24
C GLU A 757 -32.68 33.20 24.21
N SER A 758 -31.63 33.68 23.55
CA SER A 758 -31.72 34.70 22.49
C SER A 758 -31.84 34.12 21.08
N TYR A 759 -31.93 32.80 20.93
CA TYR A 759 -31.98 32.14 19.63
C TYR A 759 -33.40 32.13 19.06
N GLU A 760 -33.66 32.90 18.00
CA GLU A 760 -34.95 32.94 17.30
C GLU A 760 -35.04 31.82 16.24
N ILE A 761 -36.16 31.09 16.21
CA ILE A 761 -36.42 30.08 15.18
C ILE A 761 -37.44 30.58 14.13
N PRO A 762 -37.27 30.26 12.83
CA PRO A 762 -38.22 30.63 11.78
C PRO A 762 -39.46 29.72 11.79
N LEU A 763 -40.28 29.83 12.83
CA LEU A 763 -41.44 28.96 13.09
C LEU A 763 -42.41 28.90 11.90
N ALA A 764 -42.59 30.01 11.17
CA ALA A 764 -43.48 30.03 10.02
C ALA A 764 -43.04 29.14 8.86
N GLN A 765 -41.74 29.15 8.57
CA GLN A 765 -41.18 28.30 7.53
C GLN A 765 -41.17 26.84 7.98
N LEU A 766 -40.88 26.58 9.25
CA LEU A 766 -40.86 25.24 9.82
C LEU A 766 -42.24 24.54 9.77
N LEU A 767 -43.32 25.31 9.94
CA LEU A 767 -44.70 24.80 9.92
C LEU A 767 -45.30 24.64 8.52
N LYS A 768 -44.62 25.13 7.48
CA LYS A 768 -45.12 25.13 6.11
C LYS A 768 -45.50 23.73 5.57
N PRO A 769 -44.73 22.65 5.79
CA PRO A 769 -45.15 21.31 5.37
C PRO A 769 -46.43 20.84 6.07
N TRP A 770 -46.57 21.16 7.36
CA TRP A 770 -47.68 20.71 8.19
C TRP A 770 -48.98 21.46 7.86
N SER A 771 -48.91 22.78 7.69
CA SER A 771 -50.07 23.60 7.30
C SER A 771 -50.58 23.25 5.90
N GLN A 772 -49.67 23.00 4.95
CA GLN A 772 -50.02 22.52 3.62
C GLN A 772 -50.71 21.15 3.67
N LEU A 773 -50.19 20.21 4.46
CA LEU A 773 -50.81 18.90 4.65
C LEU A 773 -52.21 19.02 5.26
N LEU A 774 -52.40 19.85 6.29
CA LEU A 774 -53.71 20.09 6.91
C LEU A 774 -54.73 20.65 5.92
N ALA A 775 -54.32 21.61 5.08
CA ALA A 775 -55.21 22.22 4.10
C ALA A 775 -55.63 21.25 2.98
N HIS A 776 -54.79 20.28 2.59
CA HIS A 776 -55.00 19.46 1.38
C HIS A 776 -55.35 17.98 1.65
N THR A 777 -55.04 17.44 2.83
CA THR A 777 -55.25 16.01 3.13
C THR A 777 -56.72 15.59 3.01
N ARG A 778 -56.97 14.41 2.43
CA ARG A 778 -58.31 13.80 2.37
C ARG A 778 -58.56 12.83 3.51
N ASN A 779 -57.52 12.50 4.29
CA ASN A 779 -57.60 11.56 5.39
C ASN A 779 -57.91 12.30 6.71
N ASN A 780 -59.12 12.12 7.24
CA ASN A 780 -59.56 12.74 8.49
C ASN A 780 -58.70 12.34 9.70
N VAL A 781 -58.14 11.12 9.72
CA VAL A 781 -57.26 10.66 10.81
C VAL A 781 -55.91 11.38 10.73
N ALA A 782 -55.36 11.54 9.52
CA ALA A 782 -54.14 12.32 9.30
C ALA A 782 -54.34 13.79 9.69
N TYR A 783 -55.47 14.39 9.30
CA TYR A 783 -55.83 15.74 9.72
C TYR A 783 -55.82 15.86 11.26
N LYS A 784 -56.54 14.97 11.94
CA LYS A 784 -56.65 14.99 13.41
C LYS A 784 -55.28 14.83 14.08
N ARG A 785 -54.48 13.86 13.63
CA ARG A 785 -53.15 13.58 14.20
C ARG A 785 -52.15 14.71 13.99
N VAL A 786 -52.11 15.31 12.81
CA VAL A 786 -51.23 16.46 12.54
C VAL A 786 -51.67 17.67 13.35
N PHE A 787 -52.98 17.89 13.46
CA PHE A 787 -53.52 19.00 14.24
C PHE A 787 -53.18 18.85 15.73
N GLU A 788 -53.46 17.69 16.33
CA GLU A 788 -53.18 17.41 17.75
C GLU A 788 -51.66 17.32 18.04
N GLY A 789 -50.90 16.62 17.20
CA GLY A 789 -49.48 16.33 17.43
C GLY A 789 -48.52 17.48 17.11
N VAL A 790 -48.95 18.46 16.30
CA VAL A 790 -48.08 19.59 15.91
C VAL A 790 -48.71 20.93 16.30
N ILE A 791 -49.94 21.22 15.86
CA ILE A 791 -50.55 22.54 16.04
C ILE A 791 -50.98 22.77 17.49
N THR A 792 -51.71 21.81 18.09
CA THR A 792 -52.18 21.94 19.48
C THR A 792 -51.01 22.01 20.45
N LYS A 793 -50.02 21.12 20.31
CA LYS A 793 -48.81 21.12 21.16
C LYS A 793 -48.07 22.45 21.17
N LEU A 794 -47.99 23.15 20.03
CA LEU A 794 -47.28 24.44 19.93
C LEU A 794 -48.06 25.63 20.50
N ILE A 795 -49.36 25.47 20.77
CA ILE A 795 -50.27 26.53 21.23
C ILE A 795 -50.64 26.37 22.72
N ASP A 796 -50.68 25.13 23.19
CA ASP A 796 -50.94 24.79 24.59
C ASP A 796 -49.88 25.45 25.49
N GLU A 797 -50.31 26.15 26.55
CA GLU A 797 -49.45 26.84 27.51
C GLU A 797 -48.91 25.92 28.60
N ASP A 798 -49.57 24.78 28.84
CA ASP A 798 -49.25 23.87 29.94
C ASP A 798 -48.42 22.65 29.50
N ASP A 799 -48.14 22.52 28.20
CA ASP A 799 -47.33 21.41 27.67
C ASP A 799 -45.83 21.53 28.03
N GLU A 800 -45.37 20.74 29.00
CA GLU A 800 -43.97 20.69 29.45
C GLU A 800 -43.02 20.10 28.38
N ASP A 801 -43.54 19.38 27.37
CA ASP A 801 -42.72 18.67 26.38
C ASP A 801 -42.08 19.61 25.32
N ILE A 802 -42.39 20.91 25.35
CA ILE A 802 -41.90 21.93 24.40
C ILE A 802 -41.13 23.09 25.05
N GLU A 803 -40.60 22.91 26.27
CA GLU A 803 -39.92 23.96 27.04
C GLU A 803 -38.82 24.70 26.26
N ASN A 804 -37.98 24.01 25.50
CA ASN A 804 -36.88 24.64 24.74
C ASN A 804 -37.38 25.38 23.51
N ILE A 805 -38.44 24.90 22.86
CA ILE A 805 -39.09 25.65 21.75
C ILE A 805 -39.62 26.98 22.27
N ARG A 806 -40.20 26.99 23.48
CA ARG A 806 -40.75 28.21 24.11
C ARG A 806 -39.68 29.22 24.52
N LYS A 807 -38.45 28.79 24.79
CA LYS A 807 -37.31 29.70 25.00
C LYS A 807 -36.99 30.50 23.74
N CYS A 808 -37.21 29.89 22.58
CA CYS A 808 -36.86 30.45 21.28
C CYS A 808 -38.00 31.19 20.56
N VAL A 809 -39.24 31.10 21.05
CA VAL A 809 -40.41 31.74 20.43
C VAL A 809 -41.35 32.33 21.48
N ASN A 810 -41.69 33.61 21.33
CA ASN A 810 -42.72 34.25 22.14
C ASN A 810 -44.10 33.65 21.84
N LEU A 811 -44.79 33.16 22.87
CA LEU A 811 -46.04 32.40 22.74
C LEU A 811 -47.19 33.21 22.11
N LYS A 812 -47.28 34.52 22.39
CA LYS A 812 -48.26 35.42 21.75
C LYS A 812 -47.95 35.63 20.27
N GLU A 813 -46.67 35.69 19.92
CA GLU A 813 -46.24 35.80 18.52
C GLU A 813 -46.46 34.47 17.80
N ALA A 814 -46.23 33.32 18.46
CA ALA A 814 -46.48 31.99 17.93
C ALA A 814 -47.96 31.78 17.56
N ARG A 815 -48.90 32.12 18.46
CA ARG A 815 -50.35 32.02 18.19
C ARG A 815 -50.77 32.83 16.98
N LYS A 816 -50.37 34.11 16.94
CA LYS A 816 -50.63 35.00 15.81
C LYS A 816 -50.02 34.48 14.52
N LEU A 817 -48.80 33.95 14.57
CA LEU A 817 -48.09 33.43 13.41
C LEU A 817 -48.77 32.16 12.87
N ILE A 818 -49.11 31.21 13.74
CA ILE A 818 -49.82 29.98 13.38
C ILE A 818 -51.20 30.31 12.78
N SER A 819 -51.95 31.21 13.42
CA SER A 819 -53.23 31.71 12.91
C SER A 819 -53.10 32.26 11.48
N ASN A 820 -52.08 33.08 11.21
CA ASN A 820 -51.85 33.64 9.89
C ASN A 820 -51.46 32.58 8.85
N ILE A 821 -50.60 31.61 9.18
CA ILE A 821 -50.18 30.54 8.27
C ILE A 821 -51.35 29.63 7.90
N LEU A 822 -52.15 29.23 8.90
CA LEU A 822 -53.31 28.38 8.69
C LEU A 822 -54.37 29.11 7.84
N PHE A 823 -54.57 30.40 8.09
CA PHE A 823 -55.46 31.23 7.27
C PHE A 823 -54.97 31.34 5.82
N GLU A 824 -53.67 31.61 5.61
CA GLU A 824 -53.07 31.72 4.29
C GLU A 824 -53.25 30.42 3.49
N GLU A 825 -52.93 29.27 4.07
CA GLU A 825 -53.09 27.97 3.40
C GLU A 825 -54.57 27.61 3.15
N ALA A 826 -55.48 27.92 4.09
CA ALA A 826 -56.92 27.70 3.92
C ALA A 826 -57.52 28.57 2.81
N SER A 827 -56.95 29.77 2.59
CA SER A 827 -57.39 30.72 1.56
C SER A 827 -57.08 30.28 0.13
N LYS A 828 -56.13 29.36 -0.04
CA LYS A 828 -55.75 28.84 -1.37
C LYS A 828 -56.89 28.07 -2.01
N SER A 829 -57.08 28.26 -3.32
CA SER A 829 -58.12 27.60 -4.09
C SER A 829 -57.98 26.07 -4.12
N SER A 830 -56.76 25.56 -3.95
CA SER A 830 -56.42 24.13 -3.90
C SER A 830 -56.80 23.43 -2.59
N ALA A 831 -57.11 24.17 -1.53
CA ALA A 831 -57.44 23.59 -0.23
C ALA A 831 -58.75 22.77 -0.26
N ASN A 832 -58.78 21.68 0.50
CA ASN A 832 -59.96 20.82 0.64
C ASN A 832 -61.10 21.62 1.32
N PRO A 833 -62.32 21.69 0.74
CA PRO A 833 -63.41 22.49 1.28
C PRO A 833 -63.77 22.18 2.75
N THR A 834 -63.68 20.91 3.15
CA THR A 834 -63.98 20.48 4.53
C THR A 834 -62.89 20.94 5.49
N ASN A 835 -61.62 20.84 5.10
CA ASN A 835 -60.51 21.25 5.95
C ASN A 835 -60.41 22.78 6.04
N ARG A 836 -60.68 23.47 4.93
CA ARG A 836 -60.78 24.94 4.89
C ARG A 836 -61.74 25.45 5.95
N ARG A 837 -62.93 24.85 6.05
CA ARG A 837 -63.92 25.23 7.07
C ARG A 837 -63.39 25.03 8.49
N LYS A 838 -62.82 23.86 8.79
CA LYS A 838 -62.25 23.55 10.11
C LYS A 838 -61.09 24.49 10.49
N LEU A 839 -60.22 24.81 9.53
CA LEU A 839 -59.11 25.73 9.74
C LEU A 839 -59.59 27.17 9.98
N TYR A 840 -60.61 27.65 9.27
CA TYR A 840 -61.18 28.97 9.55
C TYR A 840 -61.89 29.03 10.91
N GLU A 841 -62.69 28.02 11.26
CA GLU A 841 -63.33 27.95 12.59
C GLU A 841 -62.27 28.05 13.71
N PHE A 842 -61.16 27.32 13.58
CA PHE A 842 -60.06 27.38 14.55
C PHE A 842 -59.27 28.69 14.53
N VAL A 843 -59.03 29.27 13.35
CA VAL A 843 -58.35 30.58 13.23
C VAL A 843 -59.17 31.69 13.88
N ASP A 844 -60.50 31.63 13.74
CA ASP A 844 -61.40 32.59 14.38
C ASP A 844 -61.41 32.40 15.90
N GLU A 845 -61.43 31.16 16.41
CA GLU A 845 -61.29 30.86 17.85
C GLU A 845 -59.98 31.43 18.43
N LEU A 846 -58.83 31.15 17.78
CA LEU A 846 -57.53 31.66 18.21
C LEU A 846 -57.45 33.19 18.23
N ARG A 847 -58.07 33.86 17.24
CA ARG A 847 -58.07 35.32 17.15
C ARG A 847 -58.99 35.97 18.19
N MET A 848 -60.04 35.27 18.63
CA MET A 848 -60.93 35.76 19.69
C MET A 848 -60.35 35.57 21.10
N GLU A 849 -59.38 34.67 21.30
CA GLU A 849 -58.68 34.51 22.58
C GLU A 849 -57.53 35.52 22.79
N ASP A 850 -57.00 36.11 21.70
CA ASP A 850 -55.90 37.08 21.72
C ASP A 850 -56.36 38.56 21.77
N ASP A 851 -57.63 38.85 21.44
CA ASP A 851 -58.31 40.16 21.57
C ASP A 851 -58.96 40.33 22.97
#